data_AF-A0A5D4SV44-F1
#
_entry.id   AF-A0A5D4SV44-F1
#
_cell.length_a   1.000
_cell.length_b   1.000
_cell.length_c   1.000
_cell.angle_alpha   90.00
_cell.angle_beta   90.00
_cell.angle_gamma   90.00
#
_symmetry.space_group_name_H-M   'P 1'
#
loop_
_entity.id
_entity.type
_entity.pdbx_description
1 polymer ?
#
loop_
_entity_poly.entity_id
_entity_poly.type
_entity_poly.pdbx_seq_one_letter_code
_entity_poly.pdbx_strand_id
1 'polypeptide(L)'
;MKNEQGNALITVLLISLIFTILGLSIIASAIGGAKRTETRESDIDLTYSSIKVLENMTADLSRSLSALDLEDYMNYDKKIVESGYNTKLHSILEDVLEKSRAENSAQLECLNIIDISKGSDNPIDPSVSCGKQLSFDQADYEIDIGSDFTRVLDLVLVTNNPQETEGEISRTIKKRIILSPLPSFLKYAVGSESDEEDSGLFLNGSPNIVGNTYANRLYIDEDAHYEVDGGTEKTHGTPMPSLMGDLFSSSSHLLDIVKDEDNFYKGDIPPLKHDSQFFNIDYDKTFRQSLRDMLKDTEISQSVADEGTSFKEKLRSEISALPVRAYEITEDGFVKVIEGQSSPLSTLGENITPTAGSYIIDSSEQGLYISDDFKIYGNLVVMSTQNPITFGGKLIVEGDLYLTSYQNLTLMDNVYVTGKTYILNLNGKLDMEKKVISADSIMAESHEGAKLKAKGDILTGESLTIQPSNTSIEFSENIIAANEFTVKGENSDAGQEDDAVKFDSVVYAGGKASISNANILGLSKDGEEQQIILMAKQDLMITRIDEFNNYNDTDEGKKPYLPENDSKIKPLKGFFYTEENAVLYGVGSLFYINGGIFAKENLTINAIRGEVGSNIDNLPTLTQEGKFSRFVVKYDQDVLLKRIELLPLAEQLQIFSDELLVE
;
A
#
# COMPACT_ATOMS: atom_id res chain seq x y z
N MET A 1 -44.19 50.47 77.28
CA MET A 1 -44.59 49.75 76.05
C MET A 1 -43.81 50.37 74.90
N LYS A 2 -42.81 49.66 74.35
CA LYS A 2 -41.97 50.15 73.25
C LYS A 2 -42.68 49.91 71.91
N ASN A 3 -42.55 50.88 71.00
CA ASN A 3 -43.24 50.94 69.72
C ASN A 3 -42.58 50.00 68.70
N GLU A 4 -43.00 48.73 68.68
CA GLU A 4 -42.52 47.67 67.76
C GLU A 4 -43.22 47.69 66.37
N GLN A 5 -44.10 48.66 66.09
CA GLN A 5 -44.88 48.66 64.83
C GLN A 5 -44.13 49.17 63.59
N GLY A 6 -42.98 49.83 63.75
CA GLY A 6 -42.19 50.34 62.61
C GLY A 6 -41.17 49.35 62.02
N ASN A 7 -40.63 48.43 62.83
CA ASN A 7 -39.57 47.52 62.41
C ASN A 7 -40.09 46.34 61.57
N ALA A 8 -41.30 45.85 61.85
CA ALA A 8 -41.93 44.75 61.11
C ALA A 8 -42.14 45.07 59.63
N LEU A 9 -42.52 46.31 59.29
CA LEU A 9 -42.70 46.74 57.89
C LEU A 9 -41.38 46.72 57.11
N ILE A 10 -40.29 47.19 57.74
CA ILE A 10 -38.95 47.21 57.12
C ILE A 10 -38.43 45.79 56.91
N THR A 11 -38.62 44.89 57.89
CA THR A 11 -38.21 43.49 57.77
C THR A 11 -38.99 42.76 56.67
N VAL A 12 -40.29 42.98 56.55
CA VAL A 12 -41.11 42.39 55.48
C VAL A 12 -40.71 42.91 54.11
N LEU A 13 -40.43 44.22 53.97
CA LEU A 13 -39.94 44.80 52.72
C LEU A 13 -38.54 44.27 52.33
N LEU A 14 -37.63 44.13 53.29
CA LEU A 14 -36.30 43.58 53.06
C LEU A 14 -36.34 42.10 52.65
N ILE A 15 -37.13 41.28 53.35
CA ILE A 15 -37.33 39.87 53.02
C ILE A 15 -37.99 39.73 51.65
N SER A 16 -39.01 40.54 51.35
CA SER A 16 -39.62 40.58 50.02
C SER A 16 -38.60 40.94 48.95
N LEU A 17 -37.76 41.94 49.16
CA LEU A 17 -36.72 42.34 48.21
C LEU A 17 -35.71 41.21 47.97
N ILE A 18 -35.26 40.53 49.03
CA ILE A 18 -34.33 39.39 48.93
C ILE A 18 -34.97 38.26 48.12
N PHE A 19 -36.23 37.91 48.39
CA PHE A 19 -36.95 36.89 47.61
C PHE A 19 -37.18 37.30 46.15
N THR A 20 -37.45 38.58 45.88
CA THR A 20 -37.57 39.08 44.50
C THR A 20 -36.24 39.01 43.77
N ILE A 21 -35.13 39.39 44.41
CA ILE A 21 -33.78 39.30 43.83
C ILE A 21 -33.42 37.84 43.56
N LEU A 22 -33.60 36.94 44.54
CA LEU A 22 -33.36 35.50 44.38
C LEU A 22 -34.23 34.91 43.26
N GLY A 23 -35.52 35.24 43.23
CA GLY A 23 -36.44 34.80 42.19
C GLY A 23 -36.02 35.27 40.80
N LEU A 24 -35.63 36.54 40.67
CA LEU A 24 -35.15 37.10 39.41
C LEU A 24 -33.81 36.50 38.98
N SER A 25 -32.90 36.22 39.93
CA SER A 25 -31.62 35.55 39.67
C SER A 25 -31.81 34.12 39.17
N ILE A 26 -32.74 33.36 39.76
CA ILE A 26 -33.05 32.00 39.31
C ILE A 26 -33.65 32.03 37.90
N ILE A 27 -34.60 32.94 37.63
CA ILE A 27 -35.19 33.10 36.30
C ILE A 27 -34.12 33.49 35.28
N ALA A 28 -33.25 34.46 35.60
CA ALA A 28 -32.15 34.87 34.73
C ALA A 28 -31.17 33.72 34.45
N SER A 29 -30.83 32.92 35.48
CA SER A 29 -29.99 31.74 35.32
C SER A 29 -30.65 30.65 34.48
N ALA A 30 -31.96 30.43 34.64
CA ALA A 30 -32.73 29.46 33.87
C ALA A 30 -32.84 29.89 32.39
N ILE A 31 -33.12 31.17 32.13
CA ILE A 31 -33.13 31.74 30.76
C ILE A 31 -31.74 31.65 30.13
N GLY A 32 -30.68 31.97 30.88
CA GLY A 32 -29.31 31.83 30.40
C GLY A 32 -28.93 30.38 30.10
N GLY A 33 -29.37 29.43 30.93
CA GLY A 33 -29.18 28.00 30.70
C GLY A 33 -29.94 27.47 29.47
N ALA A 34 -31.19 27.92 29.29
CA ALA A 34 -31.99 27.60 28.12
C ALA A 34 -31.36 28.13 26.84
N LYS A 35 -30.97 29.42 26.81
CA LYS A 35 -30.30 30.04 25.66
C LYS A 35 -28.99 29.35 25.30
N ARG A 36 -28.20 28.93 26.29
CA ARG A 36 -26.95 28.17 26.03
C ARG A 36 -27.22 26.79 25.44
N THR A 37 -28.33 26.16 25.82
CA THR A 37 -28.71 24.84 25.28
C THR A 37 -29.18 24.99 23.84
N GLU A 38 -30.05 25.96 23.57
CA GLU A 38 -30.53 26.32 22.24
C GLU A 38 -29.37 26.67 21.29
N THR A 39 -28.43 27.51 21.72
CA THR A 39 -27.20 27.81 20.95
C THR A 39 -26.36 26.56 20.68
N ARG A 40 -26.23 25.61 21.62
CA ARG A 40 -25.46 24.38 21.40
C ARG A 40 -26.16 23.41 20.45
N GLU A 41 -27.49 23.35 20.49
CA GLU A 41 -28.28 22.54 19.56
C GLU A 41 -28.17 23.10 18.15
N SER A 42 -28.41 24.41 17.98
CA SER A 42 -28.25 25.15 16.72
C SER A 42 -26.84 24.96 16.12
N ASP A 43 -25.80 25.03 16.95
CA ASP A 43 -24.40 24.79 16.55
C ASP A 43 -24.13 23.37 16.05
N ILE A 44 -24.61 22.36 16.78
CA ILE A 44 -24.46 20.95 16.39
C ILE A 44 -25.23 20.67 15.09
N ASP A 45 -26.46 21.16 14.97
CA ASP A 45 -27.30 20.97 13.80
C ASP A 45 -26.69 21.64 12.57
N LEU A 46 -26.15 22.85 12.72
CA LEU A 46 -25.50 23.59 11.64
C LEU A 46 -24.19 22.93 11.19
N THR A 47 -23.41 22.38 12.13
CA THR A 47 -22.22 21.59 11.81
C THR A 47 -22.59 20.33 11.02
N TYR A 48 -23.58 19.58 11.50
CA TYR A 48 -24.02 18.33 10.87
C TYR A 48 -24.65 18.56 9.49
N SER A 49 -25.49 19.58 9.34
CA SER A 49 -26.08 19.94 8.05
C SER A 49 -25.02 20.35 7.04
N SER A 50 -23.99 21.07 7.48
CA SER A 50 -22.88 21.52 6.62
C SER A 50 -21.97 20.37 6.18
N ILE A 51 -21.64 19.44 7.09
CA ILE A 51 -20.95 18.20 6.72
C ILE A 51 -21.77 17.42 5.68
N LYS A 52 -23.08 17.33 5.88
CA LYS A 52 -23.98 16.66 4.93
C LYS A 52 -23.98 17.32 3.55
N VAL A 53 -23.86 18.65 3.46
CA VAL A 53 -23.70 19.34 2.16
C VAL A 53 -22.41 18.88 1.47
N LEU A 54 -21.28 18.82 2.19
CA LEU A 54 -20.01 18.36 1.62
C LEU A 54 -20.04 16.86 1.23
N GLU A 55 -20.73 16.02 2.00
CA GLU A 55 -20.94 14.60 1.64
C GLU A 55 -21.79 14.47 0.36
N ASN A 56 -22.88 15.23 0.25
CA ASN A 56 -23.70 15.25 -0.95
C ASN A 56 -22.90 15.74 -2.18
N MET A 57 -22.07 16.77 -2.01
CA MET A 57 -21.17 17.24 -3.07
C MET A 57 -20.17 16.17 -3.47
N THR A 58 -19.59 15.46 -2.51
CA THR A 58 -18.66 14.36 -2.78
C THR A 58 -19.35 13.25 -3.58
N ALA A 59 -20.59 12.89 -3.22
CA ALA A 59 -21.39 11.89 -3.92
C ALA A 59 -21.81 12.34 -5.34
N ASP A 60 -22.14 13.62 -5.52
CA ASP A 60 -22.46 14.18 -6.83
C ASP A 60 -21.21 14.25 -7.73
N LEU A 61 -20.08 14.68 -7.17
CA LEU A 61 -18.80 14.68 -7.87
C LEU A 61 -18.41 13.26 -8.29
N SER A 62 -18.50 12.31 -7.38
CA SER A 62 -18.26 10.88 -7.64
C SER A 62 -19.03 10.39 -8.88
N ARG A 63 -20.33 10.69 -8.94
CA ARG A 63 -21.20 10.30 -10.07
C ARG A 63 -20.81 10.98 -11.38
N SER A 64 -20.37 12.23 -11.32
CA SER A 64 -19.92 12.96 -12.52
C SER A 64 -18.56 12.46 -13.01
N LEU A 65 -17.67 12.05 -12.10
CA LEU A 65 -16.35 11.52 -12.42
C LEU A 65 -16.42 10.12 -13.05
N SER A 66 -17.38 9.26 -12.67
CA SER A 66 -17.53 7.93 -13.28
C SER A 66 -17.87 7.95 -14.77
N ALA A 67 -18.33 9.09 -15.30
CA ALA A 67 -18.58 9.28 -16.73
C ALA A 67 -17.34 9.76 -17.51
N LEU A 68 -16.23 10.03 -16.82
CA LEU A 68 -14.97 10.47 -17.42
C LEU A 68 -14.08 9.26 -17.66
N ASP A 69 -13.99 8.85 -18.92
CA ASP A 69 -13.04 7.83 -19.36
C ASP A 69 -11.64 8.46 -19.49
N LEU A 70 -10.69 7.99 -18.70
CA LEU A 70 -9.33 8.52 -18.67
C LEU A 70 -8.51 8.11 -19.90
N GLU A 71 -8.90 7.04 -20.60
CA GLU A 71 -8.19 6.60 -21.82
C GLU A 71 -8.26 7.66 -22.91
N ASP A 72 -9.41 8.35 -23.03
CA ASP A 72 -9.64 9.42 -24.00
C ASP A 72 -8.69 10.61 -23.83
N TYR A 73 -8.00 10.68 -22.67
CA TYR A 73 -7.14 11.80 -22.30
C TYR A 73 -5.69 11.38 -22.03
N MET A 74 -5.32 10.12 -22.21
CA MET A 74 -3.96 9.64 -21.98
C MET A 74 -3.22 9.40 -23.29
N ASN A 75 -2.10 10.11 -23.49
CA ASN A 75 -1.16 9.77 -24.54
C ASN A 75 -0.12 8.77 -24.01
N TYR A 76 -0.40 7.47 -24.14
CA TYR A 76 0.47 6.39 -23.63
C TYR A 76 1.89 6.43 -24.22
N ASP A 77 2.04 6.80 -25.49
CA ASP A 77 3.37 6.89 -26.13
C ASP A 77 4.25 7.96 -25.48
N LYS A 78 3.66 9.09 -25.07
CA LYS A 78 4.38 10.23 -24.51
C LYS A 78 4.30 10.33 -22.99
N LYS A 79 3.47 9.50 -22.35
CA LYS A 79 3.17 9.56 -20.91
C LYS A 79 2.66 10.95 -20.48
N ILE A 80 1.80 11.56 -21.29
CA ILE A 80 1.26 12.91 -21.07
C ILE A 80 -0.25 12.86 -20.99
N VAL A 81 -0.82 13.57 -20.01
CA VAL A 81 -2.25 13.85 -19.90
C VAL A 81 -2.60 14.97 -20.87
N GLU A 82 -3.53 14.69 -21.78
CA GLU A 82 -3.97 15.66 -22.77
C GLU A 82 -4.68 16.86 -22.12
N SER A 83 -4.45 18.06 -22.65
CA SER A 83 -4.96 19.31 -22.05
C SER A 83 -6.49 19.36 -21.93
N GLY A 84 -7.21 18.58 -22.74
CA GLY A 84 -8.66 18.44 -22.68
C GLY A 84 -9.16 17.90 -21.33
N TYR A 85 -8.36 17.09 -20.63
CA TYR A 85 -8.71 16.56 -19.32
C TYR A 85 -8.93 17.67 -18.30
N ASN A 86 -7.96 18.59 -18.17
CA ASN A 86 -8.02 19.69 -17.21
C ASN A 86 -9.24 20.57 -17.44
N THR A 87 -9.57 20.86 -18.71
CA THR A 87 -10.78 21.62 -19.06
C THR A 87 -12.05 20.86 -18.69
N LYS A 88 -12.11 19.55 -18.95
CA LYS A 88 -13.28 18.74 -18.65
C LYS A 88 -13.49 18.57 -17.15
N LEU A 89 -12.43 18.30 -16.39
CA LEU A 89 -12.48 18.19 -14.94
C LEU A 89 -12.92 19.51 -14.30
N HIS A 90 -12.36 20.64 -14.73
CA HIS A 90 -12.78 21.95 -14.24
C HIS A 90 -14.28 22.19 -14.45
N SER A 91 -14.81 21.86 -15.63
CA SER A 91 -16.25 21.97 -15.91
C SER A 91 -17.11 21.06 -15.02
N ILE A 92 -16.63 19.86 -14.66
CA ILE A 92 -17.33 18.97 -13.71
C ILE A 92 -17.35 19.60 -12.31
N LEU A 93 -16.23 20.15 -11.86
CA LEU A 93 -16.12 20.79 -10.55
C LEU A 93 -17.01 22.04 -10.46
N GLU A 94 -17.06 22.86 -11.51
CA GLU A 94 -17.97 24.01 -11.61
C GLU A 94 -19.44 23.58 -11.51
N ASP A 95 -19.87 22.55 -12.25
CA ASP A 95 -21.27 22.08 -12.24
C ASP A 95 -21.71 21.58 -10.84
N VAL A 96 -20.86 20.78 -10.19
CA VAL A 96 -21.13 20.29 -8.82
C VAL A 96 -21.19 21.46 -7.83
N LEU A 97 -20.28 22.44 -7.97
CA LEU A 97 -20.24 23.62 -7.12
C LEU A 97 -21.47 24.49 -7.28
N GLU A 98 -21.88 24.79 -8.52
CA GLU A 98 -23.07 25.61 -8.82
C GLU A 98 -24.35 24.94 -8.33
N LYS A 99 -24.50 23.63 -8.57
CA LYS A 99 -25.65 22.85 -8.10
C LYS A 99 -25.78 22.91 -6.57
N SER A 100 -24.69 22.62 -5.85
CA SER A 100 -24.71 22.61 -4.38
C SER A 100 -25.00 23.99 -3.79
N ARG A 101 -24.45 25.06 -4.38
CA ARG A 101 -24.77 26.44 -3.98
C ARG A 101 -26.25 26.76 -4.19
N ALA A 102 -26.82 26.37 -5.33
CA ALA A 102 -28.23 26.62 -5.64
C ALA A 102 -29.17 25.93 -4.64
N GLU A 103 -28.89 24.66 -4.32
CA GLU A 103 -29.70 23.85 -3.38
C GLU A 103 -29.61 24.34 -1.93
N ASN A 104 -28.49 24.97 -1.53
CA ASN A 104 -28.20 25.32 -0.14
C ASN A 104 -28.04 26.83 0.12
N SER A 105 -28.41 27.68 -0.84
CA SER A 105 -28.21 29.14 -0.82
C SER A 105 -28.73 29.87 0.44
N ALA A 106 -29.74 29.33 1.12
CA ALA A 106 -30.26 29.92 2.36
C ALA A 106 -29.34 29.71 3.58
N GLN A 107 -28.52 28.65 3.57
CA GLN A 107 -27.71 28.21 4.72
C GLN A 107 -26.24 28.59 4.57
N LEU A 108 -25.79 28.89 3.35
CA LEU A 108 -24.39 29.12 3.04
C LEU A 108 -24.07 30.61 2.83
N GLU A 109 -23.02 31.08 3.50
CA GLU A 109 -22.38 32.36 3.20
C GLU A 109 -21.42 32.17 2.02
N CYS A 110 -20.66 31.07 2.03
CA CYS A 110 -19.69 30.74 1.00
C CYS A 110 -19.59 29.23 0.78
N LEU A 111 -19.30 28.84 -0.46
CA LEU A 111 -18.93 27.48 -0.81
C LEU A 111 -17.98 27.57 -2.01
N ASN A 112 -16.83 26.92 -1.96
CA ASN A 112 -15.91 26.85 -3.09
C ASN A 112 -15.11 25.55 -3.07
N ILE A 113 -14.49 25.24 -4.21
CA ILE A 113 -13.52 24.16 -4.36
C ILE A 113 -12.18 24.81 -4.68
N ILE A 114 -11.11 24.42 -4.00
CA ILE A 114 -9.77 24.96 -4.21
C ILE A 114 -8.87 23.82 -4.67
N ASP A 115 -8.30 23.93 -5.86
CA ASP A 115 -7.27 23.00 -6.33
C ASP A 115 -5.92 23.41 -5.75
N ILE A 116 -5.31 22.50 -4.97
CA ILE A 116 -4.03 22.70 -4.29
C ILE A 116 -2.94 21.74 -4.81
N SER A 117 -3.19 21.03 -5.91
CA SER A 117 -2.33 19.95 -6.41
C SER A 117 -0.86 20.38 -6.64
N LYS A 118 -0.64 21.66 -6.96
CA LYS A 118 0.68 22.26 -7.20
C LYS A 118 1.21 23.12 -6.04
N GLY A 119 0.63 22.99 -4.84
CA GLY A 119 0.92 23.88 -3.71
C GLY A 119 0.43 25.32 -3.90
N SER A 120 -0.44 25.54 -4.90
CA SER A 120 -1.03 26.86 -5.19
C SER A 120 -2.54 26.79 -5.02
N ASP A 121 -3.12 27.70 -4.24
CA ASP A 121 -4.56 27.74 -3.97
C ASP A 121 -5.33 28.37 -5.15
N ASN A 122 -5.77 27.55 -6.10
CA ASN A 122 -6.58 28.02 -7.23
C ASN A 122 -8.06 27.69 -7.00
N PRO A 123 -8.90 28.66 -6.58
CA PRO A 123 -10.33 28.43 -6.46
C PRO A 123 -10.95 28.16 -7.84
N ILE A 124 -11.86 27.20 -7.90
CA ILE A 124 -12.62 26.89 -9.11
C ILE A 124 -13.45 28.11 -9.54
N ASP A 125 -14.10 28.78 -8.59
CA ASP A 125 -14.72 30.08 -8.82
C ASP A 125 -13.91 31.22 -8.16
N PRO A 126 -13.08 31.96 -8.91
CA PRO A 126 -12.26 33.03 -8.37
C PRO A 126 -13.05 34.28 -7.98
N SER A 127 -14.33 34.38 -8.35
CA SER A 127 -15.18 35.51 -7.97
C SER A 127 -15.69 35.41 -6.53
N VAL A 128 -15.59 34.23 -5.91
CA VAL A 128 -16.09 33.92 -4.57
C VAL A 128 -14.92 33.61 -3.63
N SER A 129 -14.76 34.45 -2.59
CA SER A 129 -13.72 34.27 -1.57
C SER A 129 -14.33 33.80 -0.25
N CYS A 130 -14.01 32.57 0.17
CA CYS A 130 -14.45 32.01 1.45
C CYS A 130 -13.55 32.43 2.60
N GLY A 131 -13.65 33.69 3.01
CA GLY A 131 -13.22 34.21 4.32
C GLY A 131 -11.90 33.66 4.91
N LYS A 132 -11.87 33.45 6.24
CA LYS A 132 -10.75 32.81 6.94
C LYS A 132 -10.73 31.33 6.57
N GLN A 133 -9.74 30.91 5.79
CA GLN A 133 -9.57 29.51 5.43
C GLN A 133 -8.91 28.73 6.56
N LEU A 134 -9.45 27.54 6.84
CA LEU A 134 -8.78 26.55 7.65
C LEU A 134 -7.54 26.06 6.91
N SER A 135 -6.40 26.03 7.58
CA SER A 135 -5.18 25.46 7.04
C SER A 135 -5.02 24.05 7.55
N PHE A 136 -4.93 23.10 6.63
CA PHE A 136 -4.26 21.84 6.92
C PHE A 136 -2.77 22.12 7.11
N ASP A 137 -2.03 21.22 7.77
CA ASP A 137 -0.56 21.28 7.72
C ASP A 137 -0.12 21.31 6.25
N GLN A 138 0.82 22.21 5.90
CA GLN A 138 1.27 22.36 4.52
C GLN A 138 2.00 21.10 4.08
N ALA A 139 1.27 20.21 3.40
CA ALA A 139 1.85 19.23 2.50
C ALA A 139 2.00 19.90 1.13
N ASP A 140 3.24 20.10 0.69
CA ASP A 140 3.53 20.42 -0.70
C ASP A 140 3.35 19.12 -1.51
N TYR A 141 2.19 18.98 -2.14
CA TYR A 141 1.87 17.79 -2.94
C TYR A 141 2.66 17.70 -4.25
N GLU A 142 3.21 18.84 -4.73
CA GLU A 142 4.04 18.98 -5.96
C GLU A 142 3.66 18.04 -7.13
N ILE A 143 2.36 17.87 -7.42
CA ILE A 143 1.90 16.93 -8.45
C ILE A 143 2.13 17.52 -9.85
N ASP A 144 2.80 16.77 -10.73
CA ASP A 144 2.90 17.12 -12.15
C ASP A 144 1.58 16.83 -12.89
N ILE A 145 0.67 17.79 -12.86
CA ILE A 145 -0.65 17.69 -13.53
C ILE A 145 -0.59 17.50 -15.05
N GLY A 146 0.59 17.62 -15.68
CA GLY A 146 0.80 17.38 -17.11
C GLY A 146 1.03 15.90 -17.45
N SER A 147 1.48 15.10 -16.47
CA SER A 147 1.74 13.67 -16.60
C SER A 147 0.81 12.82 -15.73
N ASP A 148 0.11 13.43 -14.77
CA ASP A 148 -0.75 12.77 -13.80
C ASP A 148 -2.20 13.29 -13.81
N PHE A 149 -3.16 12.38 -13.69
CA PHE A 149 -4.59 12.70 -13.54
C PHE A 149 -4.95 13.15 -12.11
N THR A 150 -4.11 12.85 -11.12
CA THR A 150 -4.37 13.06 -9.71
C THR A 150 -4.50 14.54 -9.35
N ARG A 151 -5.53 14.90 -8.59
CA ARG A 151 -5.73 16.27 -8.08
C ARG A 151 -6.02 16.25 -6.59
N VAL A 152 -5.50 17.22 -5.86
CA VAL A 152 -5.85 17.43 -4.45
C VAL A 152 -6.71 18.68 -4.35
N LEU A 153 -7.91 18.51 -3.82
CA LEU A 153 -8.94 19.54 -3.77
C LEU A 153 -9.40 19.78 -2.33
N ASP A 154 -9.52 21.04 -1.94
CA ASP A 154 -10.12 21.46 -0.69
C ASP A 154 -11.54 21.98 -0.95
N LEU A 155 -12.55 21.29 -0.43
CA LEU A 155 -13.94 21.76 -0.39
C LEU A 155 -14.10 22.68 0.83
N VAL A 156 -14.38 23.97 0.60
CA VAL A 156 -14.51 24.98 1.66
C VAL A 156 -15.94 25.50 1.72
N LEU A 157 -16.55 25.42 2.89
CA LEU A 157 -17.92 25.85 3.16
C LEU A 157 -17.94 26.79 4.37
N VAL A 158 -18.61 27.93 4.24
CA VAL A 158 -18.88 28.89 5.33
C VAL A 158 -20.39 29.07 5.46
N THR A 159 -20.91 28.91 6.66
CA THR A 159 -22.37 28.99 6.92
C THR A 159 -22.83 30.40 7.27
N ASN A 160 -24.05 30.73 6.90
CA ASN A 160 -24.75 31.91 7.44
C ASN A 160 -25.07 31.71 8.93
N ASN A 161 -25.20 32.82 9.67
CA ASN A 161 -25.72 32.78 11.03
C ASN A 161 -27.23 32.45 11.02
N PRO A 162 -27.70 31.36 11.68
CA PRO A 162 -29.07 30.90 11.56
C PRO A 162 -30.13 31.89 12.07
N GLN A 163 -29.83 32.72 13.08
CA GLN A 163 -30.75 33.77 13.59
C GLN A 163 -30.03 34.99 14.21
N GLU A 164 -30.52 36.22 13.96
CA GLU A 164 -29.99 37.46 14.58
C GLU A 164 -30.17 37.54 16.11
N THR A 165 -31.02 36.69 16.70
CA THR A 165 -31.36 36.68 18.14
C THR A 165 -30.52 35.71 18.98
N GLU A 166 -29.89 34.75 18.33
CA GLU A 166 -28.90 33.84 18.91
C GLU A 166 -27.50 34.49 18.83
N GLY A 167 -26.49 33.94 19.51
CA GLY A 167 -25.12 34.46 19.35
C GLY A 167 -24.67 34.37 17.88
N GLU A 168 -23.56 35.02 17.53
CA GLU A 168 -22.95 34.85 16.20
C GLU A 168 -22.41 33.41 16.10
N ILE A 169 -23.17 32.52 15.44
CA ILE A 169 -22.81 31.11 15.20
C ILE A 169 -22.63 30.94 13.69
N SER A 170 -21.39 31.11 13.23
CA SER A 170 -20.97 30.75 11.86
C SER A 170 -19.88 29.68 11.97
N ARG A 171 -19.89 28.72 11.05
CA ARG A 171 -18.90 27.64 10.94
C ARG A 171 -18.19 27.71 9.61
N THR A 172 -16.89 27.49 9.66
CA THR A 172 -16.09 27.18 8.48
C THR A 172 -15.78 25.69 8.51
N ILE A 173 -16.10 24.99 7.43
CA ILE A 173 -15.78 23.58 7.24
C ILE A 173 -14.88 23.44 6.02
N LYS A 174 -13.82 22.66 6.17
CA LYS A 174 -12.90 22.33 5.10
C LYS A 174 -12.71 20.83 5.01
N LYS A 175 -13.04 20.24 3.86
CA LYS A 175 -12.84 18.81 3.58
C LYS A 175 -11.83 18.67 2.44
N ARG A 176 -10.73 17.98 2.68
CA ARG A 176 -9.74 17.63 1.66
C ARG A 176 -10.12 16.32 0.99
N ILE A 177 -10.08 16.33 -0.34
CA ILE A 177 -10.27 15.16 -1.17
C ILE A 177 -9.12 15.03 -2.17
N ILE A 178 -8.72 13.80 -2.47
CA ILE A 178 -7.79 13.48 -3.54
C ILE A 178 -8.60 12.78 -4.63
N LEU A 179 -8.53 13.30 -5.85
CA LEU A 179 -9.01 12.63 -7.04
C LEU A 179 -7.84 11.85 -7.62
N SER A 180 -7.96 10.54 -7.81
CA SER A 180 -6.84 9.75 -8.33
C SER A 180 -7.32 8.57 -9.19
N PRO A 181 -6.58 8.20 -10.25
CA PRO A 181 -6.87 7.04 -11.09
C PRO A 181 -6.35 5.72 -10.47
N LEU A 182 -5.95 5.74 -9.20
CA LEU A 182 -5.40 4.56 -8.55
C LEU A 182 -6.46 3.47 -8.34
N PRO A 183 -6.10 2.18 -8.40
CA PRO A 183 -6.99 1.07 -8.06
C PRO A 183 -7.62 1.18 -6.67
N SER A 184 -8.88 0.75 -6.52
CA SER A 184 -9.60 0.89 -5.25
C SER A 184 -8.96 0.11 -4.10
N PHE A 185 -8.25 -0.99 -4.38
CA PHE A 185 -7.63 -1.79 -3.31
C PHE A 185 -6.62 -0.97 -2.47
N LEU A 186 -6.01 0.07 -3.06
CA LEU A 186 -5.08 0.96 -2.36
C LEU A 186 -5.75 1.88 -1.35
N LYS A 187 -7.10 1.93 -1.31
CA LYS A 187 -7.87 2.70 -0.31
C LYS A 187 -8.01 2.01 1.04
N TYR A 188 -7.81 0.70 1.04
CA TYR A 188 -8.28 -0.17 2.11
C TYR A 188 -7.11 -0.85 2.80
N ALA A 189 -7.18 -0.94 4.13
CA ALA A 189 -6.25 -1.72 4.93
C ALA A 189 -6.38 -3.20 4.56
N VAL A 190 -7.63 -3.69 4.53
CA VAL A 190 -7.94 -5.02 4.00
C VAL A 190 -9.19 -4.99 3.14
N GLY A 191 -9.33 -5.95 2.23
CA GLY A 191 -10.63 -6.20 1.64
C GLY A 191 -10.73 -7.34 0.64
N SER A 192 -11.98 -7.59 0.27
CA SER A 192 -12.34 -8.43 -0.88
C SER A 192 -13.54 -7.85 -1.64
N GLU A 193 -13.52 -8.02 -2.96
CA GLU A 193 -14.58 -7.54 -3.84
C GLU A 193 -15.70 -8.56 -4.07
N SER A 194 -15.46 -9.85 -3.83
CA SER A 194 -16.40 -10.88 -4.19
C SER A 194 -17.76 -10.72 -3.51
N ASP A 195 -18.81 -10.88 -4.31
CA ASP A 195 -20.22 -10.86 -3.88
C ASP A 195 -20.85 -12.28 -3.97
N GLU A 196 -20.06 -13.30 -4.28
CA GLU A 196 -20.51 -14.70 -4.38
C GLU A 196 -20.74 -15.33 -3.01
N GLU A 197 -21.69 -16.26 -2.89
CA GLU A 197 -22.17 -16.76 -1.60
C GLU A 197 -21.09 -17.36 -0.69
N ASP A 198 -20.09 -18.02 -1.25
CA ASP A 198 -18.99 -18.67 -0.50
C ASP A 198 -17.66 -17.92 -0.67
N SER A 199 -17.72 -16.63 -1.01
CA SER A 199 -16.53 -15.82 -1.27
C SER A 199 -16.63 -14.43 -0.65
N GLY A 200 -15.49 -13.84 -0.30
CA GLY A 200 -15.44 -12.53 0.34
C GLY A 200 -14.25 -12.37 1.28
N LEU A 201 -14.44 -11.54 2.30
CA LEU A 201 -13.49 -11.31 3.38
C LEU A 201 -13.80 -12.25 4.55
N PHE A 202 -12.85 -13.08 4.94
CA PHE A 202 -12.95 -13.99 6.08
C PHE A 202 -12.01 -13.53 7.19
N LEU A 203 -12.56 -13.11 8.32
CA LEU A 203 -11.83 -12.66 9.50
C LEU A 203 -12.03 -13.67 10.63
N ASN A 204 -11.07 -14.57 10.75
CA ASN A 204 -11.11 -15.67 11.70
C ASN A 204 -10.22 -15.35 12.90
N GLY A 205 -10.82 -15.36 14.08
CA GLY A 205 -10.18 -15.02 15.33
C GLY A 205 -9.99 -13.51 15.54
N SER A 206 -8.79 -13.08 15.89
CA SER A 206 -8.53 -11.73 16.42
C SER A 206 -7.64 -10.80 15.57
N PRO A 207 -7.78 -10.65 14.25
CA PRO A 207 -7.00 -9.65 13.52
C PRO A 207 -7.31 -8.23 14.02
N ASN A 208 -6.30 -7.35 14.04
CA ASN A 208 -6.45 -5.93 14.36
C ASN A 208 -6.16 -5.08 13.13
N ILE A 209 -7.19 -4.41 12.61
CA ILE A 209 -7.15 -3.69 11.34
C ILE A 209 -7.34 -2.22 11.63
N VAL A 210 -6.35 -1.41 11.30
CA VAL A 210 -6.34 0.05 11.52
C VAL A 210 -6.34 0.73 10.16
N GLY A 211 -7.51 1.22 9.77
CA GLY A 211 -7.82 1.74 8.44
C GLY A 211 -9.15 1.19 7.92
N ASN A 212 -9.57 1.68 6.76
CA ASN A 212 -10.84 1.30 6.17
C ASN A 212 -10.79 -0.14 5.66
N THR A 213 -11.92 -0.85 5.80
CA THR A 213 -12.09 -2.23 5.32
C THR A 213 -13.12 -2.25 4.21
N TYR A 214 -12.90 -3.02 3.15
CA TYR A 214 -13.89 -3.21 2.08
C TYR A 214 -14.31 -4.67 1.96
N ALA A 215 -15.62 -4.92 1.94
CA ALA A 215 -16.16 -6.25 1.70
C ALA A 215 -17.55 -6.18 1.10
N ASN A 216 -17.79 -6.93 0.02
CA ASN A 216 -19.17 -7.20 -0.43
C ASN A 216 -19.81 -8.33 0.37
N ARG A 217 -19.01 -9.26 0.88
CA ARG A 217 -19.37 -10.26 1.89
C ARG A 217 -18.28 -10.39 2.93
N LEU A 218 -18.68 -10.49 4.19
CA LEU A 218 -17.80 -10.60 5.34
C LEU A 218 -18.23 -11.81 6.17
N TYR A 219 -17.27 -12.64 6.55
CA TYR A 219 -17.45 -13.77 7.44
C TYR A 219 -16.55 -13.56 8.65
N ILE A 220 -17.12 -13.73 9.83
CA ILE A 220 -16.40 -13.59 11.12
C ILE A 220 -16.56 -14.89 11.88
N ASP A 221 -15.45 -15.39 12.41
CA ASP A 221 -15.38 -16.58 13.25
C ASP A 221 -14.58 -16.26 14.52
N GLU A 222 -15.00 -16.76 15.68
CA GLU A 222 -14.25 -16.64 16.95
C GLU A 222 -13.01 -17.55 16.98
N ASP A 223 -13.03 -18.60 16.15
CA ASP A 223 -11.94 -19.55 16.04
C ASP A 223 -10.95 -19.13 14.94
N ALA A 224 -9.68 -19.01 15.30
CA ALA A 224 -8.61 -18.89 14.33
C ALA A 224 -8.30 -20.27 13.73
N HIS A 225 -8.33 -20.40 12.40
CA HIS A 225 -8.01 -21.64 11.68
C HIS A 225 -6.52 -21.66 11.30
N TYR A 226 -5.85 -22.79 11.49
CA TYR A 226 -4.44 -22.94 11.14
C TYR A 226 -4.09 -24.36 10.75
N GLU A 227 -3.05 -24.49 9.94
CA GLU A 227 -2.50 -25.77 9.51
C GLU A 227 -1.24 -26.09 10.33
N VAL A 228 -1.12 -27.34 10.77
CA VAL A 228 0.13 -27.86 11.34
C VAL A 228 0.89 -28.71 10.33
N ASP A 229 2.18 -28.92 10.57
CA ASP A 229 3.04 -29.80 9.78
C ASP A 229 2.33 -31.11 9.40
N GLY A 230 2.16 -31.33 8.09
CA GLY A 230 1.46 -32.49 7.55
C GLY A 230 0.03 -32.25 7.08
N GLY A 231 -0.44 -30.99 7.00
CA GLY A 231 -1.71 -30.67 6.35
C GLY A 231 -2.95 -30.81 7.23
N THR A 232 -2.77 -30.93 8.54
CA THR A 232 -3.91 -31.08 9.46
C THR A 232 -4.41 -29.71 9.89
N GLU A 233 -5.66 -29.40 9.55
CA GLU A 233 -6.35 -28.20 10.03
C GLU A 233 -6.70 -28.34 11.52
N LYS A 234 -6.49 -27.25 12.26
CA LYS A 234 -6.86 -27.09 13.65
C LYS A 234 -7.47 -25.70 13.86
N THR A 235 -8.23 -25.56 14.94
CA THR A 235 -8.78 -24.27 15.37
C THR A 235 -8.28 -23.87 16.76
N HIS A 236 -8.30 -22.58 17.05
CA HIS A 236 -8.01 -22.04 18.37
C HIS A 236 -8.89 -20.82 18.66
N GLY A 237 -9.73 -20.95 19.69
CA GLY A 237 -10.61 -19.87 20.13
C GLY A 237 -9.83 -18.66 20.64
N THR A 238 -10.26 -17.48 20.23
CA THR A 238 -9.64 -16.19 20.53
C THR A 238 -10.72 -15.10 20.48
N PRO A 239 -10.49 -13.89 21.01
CA PRO A 239 -11.46 -12.81 20.85
C PRO A 239 -11.80 -12.49 19.38
N MET A 240 -12.88 -11.76 19.15
CA MET A 240 -13.29 -11.33 17.82
C MET A 240 -12.31 -10.35 17.15
N PRO A 241 -12.46 -10.10 15.83
CA PRO A 241 -11.65 -9.11 15.11
C PRO A 241 -11.91 -7.67 15.59
N SER A 242 -10.90 -6.82 15.42
CA SER A 242 -10.96 -5.38 15.71
C SER A 242 -10.82 -4.61 14.41
N LEU A 243 -11.87 -3.88 14.02
CA LEU A 243 -11.90 -3.02 12.82
C LEU A 243 -11.93 -1.55 13.24
N MET A 244 -10.77 -0.90 13.20
CA MET A 244 -10.56 0.51 13.55
C MET A 244 -10.54 1.36 12.27
N GLY A 245 -11.75 1.62 11.74
CA GLY A 245 -11.98 2.39 10.52
C GLY A 245 -13.43 2.24 10.07
N ASP A 246 -13.76 2.77 8.90
CA ASP A 246 -15.05 2.53 8.30
C ASP A 246 -15.06 1.19 7.54
N LEU A 247 -16.20 0.51 7.57
CA LEU A 247 -16.47 -0.69 6.79
C LEU A 247 -17.25 -0.30 5.54
N PHE A 248 -16.68 -0.51 4.37
CA PHE A 248 -17.27 -0.17 3.08
C PHE A 248 -17.78 -1.41 2.35
N SER A 249 -18.88 -1.23 1.60
CA SER A 249 -19.46 -2.26 0.76
C SER A 249 -20.18 -1.66 -0.44
N SER A 250 -20.21 -2.39 -1.56
CA SER A 250 -21.13 -2.12 -2.67
C SER A 250 -22.46 -2.87 -2.50
N SER A 251 -22.56 -3.79 -1.53
CA SER A 251 -23.72 -4.64 -1.30
C SER A 251 -24.47 -4.28 0.00
N SER A 252 -25.55 -5.01 0.29
CA SER A 252 -26.30 -4.90 1.54
C SER A 252 -26.03 -6.05 2.51
N HIS A 253 -25.15 -6.99 2.16
CA HIS A 253 -24.95 -8.24 2.90
C HIS A 253 -24.36 -8.05 4.30
N LEU A 254 -23.68 -6.92 4.54
CA LEU A 254 -23.02 -6.64 5.82
C LEU A 254 -23.96 -6.12 6.91
N LEU A 255 -25.21 -5.78 6.56
CA LEU A 255 -26.17 -5.16 7.49
C LEU A 255 -26.47 -6.01 8.72
N ASP A 256 -26.50 -7.33 8.60
CA ASP A 256 -26.77 -8.21 9.74
C ASP A 256 -25.52 -8.44 10.60
N ILE A 257 -24.33 -8.36 10.01
CA ILE A 257 -23.05 -8.50 10.72
C ILE A 257 -22.81 -7.31 11.65
N VAL A 258 -23.04 -6.08 11.16
CA VAL A 258 -22.82 -4.85 11.94
C VAL A 258 -23.92 -4.55 12.96
N LYS A 259 -24.98 -5.36 13.03
CA LYS A 259 -26.01 -5.23 14.08
C LYS A 259 -25.63 -5.94 15.36
N ASP A 260 -24.72 -6.90 15.28
CA ASP A 260 -24.32 -7.73 16.40
C ASP A 260 -22.98 -7.24 16.95
N GLU A 261 -22.99 -6.72 18.19
CA GLU A 261 -21.78 -6.26 18.85
C GLU A 261 -20.83 -7.41 19.19
N ASP A 262 -21.36 -8.63 19.34
CA ASP A 262 -20.58 -9.81 19.68
C ASP A 262 -19.68 -10.27 18.53
N ASN A 263 -19.84 -9.72 17.32
CA ASN A 263 -18.96 -9.97 16.17
C ASN A 263 -17.65 -9.17 16.21
N PHE A 264 -17.52 -8.20 17.12
CA PHE A 264 -16.38 -7.29 17.15
C PHE A 264 -15.72 -7.25 18.53
N TYR A 265 -14.40 -7.12 18.53
CA TYR A 265 -13.63 -7.02 19.75
C TYR A 265 -14.15 -5.89 20.64
N LYS A 266 -14.51 -6.22 21.88
CA LYS A 266 -15.08 -5.29 22.88
C LYS A 266 -16.38 -4.61 22.46
N GLY A 267 -17.13 -5.17 21.51
CA GLY A 267 -18.40 -4.60 21.03
C GLY A 267 -18.24 -3.36 20.15
N ASP A 268 -17.02 -3.12 19.64
CA ASP A 268 -16.71 -1.93 18.86
C ASP A 268 -17.10 -2.10 17.38
N ILE A 269 -18.37 -1.83 17.07
CA ILE A 269 -18.92 -1.94 15.72
C ILE A 269 -18.38 -0.82 14.81
N PRO A 270 -17.77 -1.16 13.65
CA PRO A 270 -17.33 -0.16 12.68
C PRO A 270 -18.53 0.49 11.95
N PRO A 271 -18.48 1.79 11.61
CA PRO A 271 -19.50 2.41 10.79
C PRO A 271 -19.58 1.77 9.40
N LEU A 272 -20.77 1.33 8.98
CA LEU A 272 -21.00 0.81 7.64
C LEU A 272 -21.25 1.98 6.66
N LYS A 273 -20.46 2.04 5.59
CA LYS A 273 -20.57 3.00 4.50
C LYS A 273 -20.73 2.27 3.17
N HIS A 274 -21.30 2.97 2.19
CA HIS A 274 -21.43 2.47 0.83
C HIS A 274 -20.33 3.10 -0.03
N ASP A 275 -19.59 2.29 -0.80
CA ASP A 275 -18.66 2.79 -1.82
C ASP A 275 -19.10 2.29 -3.20
N SER A 276 -19.87 3.12 -3.92
CA SER A 276 -20.27 2.82 -5.30
C SER A 276 -19.16 3.08 -6.32
N GLN A 277 -17.99 3.56 -5.90
CA GLN A 277 -16.85 3.87 -6.77
C GLN A 277 -15.79 2.77 -6.75
N PHE A 278 -16.02 1.67 -6.04
CA PHE A 278 -15.10 0.56 -6.06
C PHE A 278 -14.97 0.07 -7.50
N PHE A 279 -13.74 0.08 -8.01
CA PHE A 279 -13.38 -0.62 -9.22
C PHE A 279 -12.11 -1.40 -8.96
N ASN A 280 -12.08 -2.56 -9.58
CA ASN A 280 -10.90 -3.39 -9.55
C ASN A 280 -9.92 -3.02 -10.66
N ILE A 281 -8.66 -3.42 -10.48
CA ILE A 281 -7.66 -3.35 -11.52
C ILE A 281 -8.03 -4.29 -12.68
N ASP A 282 -7.87 -3.83 -13.93
CA ASP A 282 -7.76 -4.76 -15.06
C ASP A 282 -6.32 -5.28 -15.08
N TYR A 283 -6.08 -6.37 -14.34
CA TYR A 283 -4.75 -6.91 -14.17
C TYR A 283 -4.05 -7.20 -15.51
N ASP A 284 -4.75 -7.82 -16.48
CA ASP A 284 -4.13 -8.24 -17.73
C ASP A 284 -3.77 -7.04 -18.62
N LYS A 285 -4.61 -6.00 -18.62
CA LYS A 285 -4.31 -4.76 -19.31
C LYS A 285 -3.12 -4.04 -18.67
N THR A 286 -3.14 -3.88 -17.35
CA THR A 286 -2.04 -3.22 -16.63
C THR A 286 -0.73 -3.97 -16.79
N PHE A 287 -0.72 -5.29 -16.59
CA PHE A 287 0.47 -6.13 -16.74
C PHE A 287 1.11 -5.91 -18.12
N ARG A 288 0.31 -5.92 -19.18
CA ARG A 288 0.78 -5.69 -20.55
C ARG A 288 1.31 -4.27 -20.74
N GLN A 289 0.65 -3.28 -20.17
CA GLN A 289 1.13 -1.89 -20.23
C GLN A 289 2.48 -1.74 -19.52
N SER A 290 2.60 -2.21 -18.28
CA SER A 290 3.86 -2.16 -17.52
C SER A 290 4.99 -2.90 -18.23
N LEU A 291 4.70 -4.03 -18.88
CA LEU A 291 5.67 -4.76 -19.68
C LEU A 291 6.11 -3.96 -20.93
N ARG A 292 5.19 -3.33 -21.65
CA ARG A 292 5.54 -2.46 -22.79
C ARG A 292 6.39 -1.27 -22.34
N ASP A 293 6.04 -0.64 -21.22
CA ASP A 293 6.78 0.48 -20.65
C ASP A 293 8.21 0.06 -20.26
N MET A 294 8.37 -1.10 -19.62
CA MET A 294 9.67 -1.67 -19.27
C MET A 294 10.55 -1.94 -20.51
N LEU A 295 9.95 -2.38 -21.61
CA LEU A 295 10.66 -2.67 -22.87
C LEU A 295 10.93 -1.44 -23.74
N LYS A 296 10.30 -0.29 -23.47
CA LYS A 296 10.32 0.89 -24.33
C LYS A 296 11.71 1.45 -24.62
N ASP A 297 12.58 1.44 -23.61
CA ASP A 297 13.96 1.93 -23.72
C ASP A 297 14.96 0.80 -23.95
N THR A 298 14.50 -0.30 -24.57
CA THR A 298 15.33 -1.46 -24.94
C THR A 298 15.26 -1.70 -26.45
N GLU A 299 16.15 -2.54 -26.96
CA GLU A 299 16.13 -3.00 -28.35
C GLU A 299 15.16 -4.16 -28.60
N ILE A 300 14.42 -4.60 -27.59
CA ILE A 300 13.44 -5.69 -27.67
C ILE A 300 12.09 -5.12 -28.13
N SER A 301 11.40 -5.81 -29.04
CA SER A 301 10.07 -5.41 -29.47
C SER A 301 9.06 -5.36 -28.32
N GLN A 302 8.32 -4.25 -28.18
CA GLN A 302 7.21 -4.16 -27.21
C GLN A 302 6.06 -5.13 -27.51
N SER A 303 5.94 -5.61 -28.76
CA SER A 303 4.91 -6.58 -29.16
C SER A 303 5.05 -7.94 -28.45
N VAL A 304 6.16 -8.18 -27.76
CA VAL A 304 6.35 -9.37 -26.92
C VAL A 304 5.28 -9.40 -25.81
N ALA A 305 4.81 -8.24 -25.35
CA ALA A 305 3.78 -8.12 -24.31
C ALA A 305 2.39 -8.64 -24.71
N ASP A 306 2.12 -8.86 -26.00
CA ASP A 306 0.78 -9.22 -26.48
C ASP A 306 0.54 -10.72 -26.56
N GLU A 307 1.54 -11.53 -26.24
CA GLU A 307 1.53 -12.96 -26.49
C GLU A 307 1.55 -13.74 -25.18
N GLY A 308 0.46 -14.47 -24.88
CA GLY A 308 0.27 -15.23 -23.64
C GLY A 308 1.30 -16.34 -23.41
N THR A 309 0.93 -17.62 -23.55
CA THR A 309 1.81 -18.76 -23.20
C THR A 309 3.10 -18.88 -24.04
N SER A 310 3.31 -18.02 -25.05
CA SER A 310 4.54 -17.95 -25.86
C SER A 310 5.49 -16.82 -25.44
N PHE A 311 5.18 -16.04 -24.39
CA PHE A 311 5.97 -14.89 -23.94
C PHE A 311 7.47 -15.21 -23.82
N LYS A 312 7.82 -16.27 -23.08
CA LYS A 312 9.19 -16.78 -22.92
C LYS A 312 9.92 -17.01 -24.24
N GLU A 313 9.30 -17.76 -25.16
CA GLU A 313 9.96 -18.12 -26.43
C GLU A 313 10.13 -16.90 -27.34
N LYS A 314 9.18 -15.96 -27.31
CA LYS A 314 9.29 -14.72 -28.06
C LYS A 314 10.35 -13.80 -27.47
N LEU A 315 10.37 -13.63 -26.15
CA LEU A 315 11.42 -12.87 -25.45
C LEU A 315 12.81 -13.46 -25.74
N ARG A 316 12.93 -14.79 -25.72
CA ARG A 316 14.14 -15.51 -26.12
C ARG A 316 14.57 -15.18 -27.55
N SER A 317 13.63 -15.22 -28.49
CA SER A 317 13.88 -14.91 -29.90
C SER A 317 14.37 -13.47 -30.10
N GLU A 318 13.73 -12.50 -29.43
CA GLU A 318 14.12 -11.08 -29.52
C GLU A 318 15.50 -10.83 -28.91
N ILE A 319 15.81 -11.42 -27.75
CA ILE A 319 17.15 -11.34 -27.14
C ILE A 319 18.21 -11.91 -28.08
N SER A 320 17.93 -13.06 -28.71
CA SER A 320 18.86 -13.70 -29.65
C SER A 320 19.12 -12.84 -30.89
N ALA A 321 18.11 -12.06 -31.32
CA ALA A 321 18.19 -11.17 -32.48
C ALA A 321 18.95 -9.86 -32.23
N LEU A 322 19.36 -9.57 -30.99
CA LEU A 322 20.07 -8.33 -30.66
C LEU A 322 21.41 -8.20 -31.42
N PRO A 323 21.68 -7.04 -32.05
CA PRO A 323 22.78 -6.85 -33.02
C PRO A 323 24.13 -6.57 -32.36
N VAL A 324 24.53 -7.37 -31.37
CA VAL A 324 25.83 -7.25 -30.69
C VAL A 324 26.82 -8.26 -31.26
N ARG A 325 28.06 -7.83 -31.50
CA ARG A 325 29.12 -8.70 -31.98
C ARG A 325 29.47 -9.71 -30.89
N ALA A 326 29.45 -11.00 -31.23
CA ALA A 326 29.87 -12.05 -30.33
C ALA A 326 31.36 -11.93 -29.99
N TYR A 327 31.68 -12.18 -28.73
CA TYR A 327 33.06 -12.21 -28.24
C TYR A 327 33.82 -13.36 -28.90
N GLU A 328 35.00 -13.05 -29.44
CA GLU A 328 35.89 -14.05 -30.02
C GLU A 328 36.76 -14.65 -28.90
N ILE A 329 36.51 -15.92 -28.57
CA ILE A 329 37.28 -16.63 -27.56
C ILE A 329 38.69 -16.91 -28.08
N THR A 330 39.70 -16.46 -27.33
CA THR A 330 41.12 -16.62 -27.66
C THR A 330 41.86 -17.22 -26.47
N GLU A 331 43.01 -17.87 -26.69
CA GLU A 331 43.80 -18.50 -25.61
C GLU A 331 44.26 -17.49 -24.54
N ASP A 332 44.57 -16.26 -24.94
CA ASP A 332 45.00 -15.17 -24.04
C ASP A 332 43.82 -14.31 -23.55
N GLY A 333 42.58 -14.67 -23.91
CA GLY A 333 41.38 -13.93 -23.55
C GLY A 333 40.99 -14.08 -22.06
N PHE A 334 40.19 -13.14 -21.56
CA PHE A 334 39.63 -13.22 -20.21
C PHE A 334 38.43 -14.19 -20.11
N VAL A 335 37.90 -14.64 -21.25
CA VAL A 335 36.86 -15.67 -21.34
C VAL A 335 37.52 -17.01 -21.63
N LYS A 336 37.32 -18.00 -20.76
CA LYS A 336 37.89 -19.34 -20.87
C LYS A 336 36.79 -20.40 -20.98
N VAL A 337 37.10 -21.56 -21.57
CA VAL A 337 36.19 -22.70 -21.61
C VAL A 337 36.28 -23.48 -20.29
N ILE A 338 35.16 -23.91 -19.73
CA ILE A 338 35.12 -24.73 -18.52
C ILE A 338 35.43 -26.18 -18.87
N GLU A 339 36.63 -26.66 -18.52
CA GLU A 339 37.04 -28.06 -18.69
C GLU A 339 36.79 -28.94 -17.44
N GLY A 340 36.58 -28.33 -16.29
CA GLY A 340 36.25 -29.02 -15.04
C GLY A 340 36.22 -28.06 -13.86
N GLN A 341 35.03 -27.75 -13.36
CA GLN A 341 34.86 -26.87 -12.21
C GLN A 341 33.84 -27.48 -11.24
N SER A 342 34.06 -27.27 -9.94
CA SER A 342 33.06 -27.50 -8.91
C SER A 342 32.15 -26.28 -8.80
N SER A 343 30.84 -26.53 -8.87
CA SER A 343 29.78 -25.54 -8.79
C SER A 343 29.76 -24.79 -7.47
N PRO A 344 29.38 -23.50 -7.47
CA PRO A 344 28.93 -22.88 -6.23
C PRO A 344 27.64 -23.58 -5.75
N LEU A 345 27.52 -23.74 -4.44
CA LEU A 345 26.37 -24.36 -3.81
C LEU A 345 25.31 -23.29 -3.56
N SER A 346 24.07 -23.53 -4.01
CA SER A 346 22.91 -22.73 -3.63
C SER A 346 22.38 -23.19 -2.28
N THR A 347 21.86 -22.25 -1.50
CA THR A 347 21.14 -22.53 -0.25
C THR A 347 19.78 -23.18 -0.47
N LEU A 348 19.26 -23.15 -1.70
CA LEU A 348 18.09 -23.95 -2.11
C LEU A 348 18.42 -25.46 -2.22
N GLY A 349 19.68 -25.85 -1.97
CA GLY A 349 20.13 -27.24 -2.03
C GLY A 349 20.42 -27.72 -3.46
N GLU A 350 20.39 -26.81 -4.43
CA GLU A 350 20.74 -27.11 -5.82
C GLU A 350 22.23 -26.88 -6.08
N ASN A 351 22.92 -27.89 -6.60
CA ASN A 351 24.23 -27.67 -7.19
C ASN A 351 24.03 -26.96 -8.53
N ILE A 352 24.52 -25.73 -8.61
CA ILE A 352 24.44 -24.93 -9.83
C ILE A 352 25.53 -25.40 -10.79
N THR A 353 25.29 -26.44 -11.58
CA THR A 353 26.27 -27.03 -12.50
C THR A 353 26.18 -26.44 -13.90
N PRO A 354 27.19 -25.67 -14.36
CA PRO A 354 27.31 -25.33 -15.76
C PRO A 354 27.50 -26.60 -16.60
N THR A 355 26.93 -26.64 -17.79
CA THR A 355 27.08 -27.77 -18.72
C THR A 355 28.49 -27.81 -19.32
N ALA A 356 28.94 -28.99 -19.77
CA ALA A 356 30.20 -29.09 -20.53
C ALA A 356 30.14 -28.19 -21.78
N GLY A 357 31.18 -27.37 -21.99
CA GLY A 357 31.21 -26.34 -23.03
C GLY A 357 30.70 -24.96 -22.61
N SER A 358 30.42 -24.75 -21.32
CA SER A 358 30.18 -23.41 -20.74
C SER A 358 31.46 -22.57 -20.72
N TYR A 359 31.31 -21.26 -20.59
CA TYR A 359 32.40 -20.30 -20.52
C TYR A 359 32.52 -19.69 -19.13
N ILE A 360 33.72 -19.25 -18.77
CA ILE A 360 34.00 -18.59 -17.50
C ILE A 360 34.78 -17.28 -17.69
N ILE A 361 34.38 -16.28 -16.93
CA ILE A 361 35.14 -15.05 -16.65
C ILE A 361 35.46 -15.08 -15.15
N ASP A 362 36.75 -15.17 -14.80
CA ASP A 362 37.22 -15.25 -13.42
C ASP A 362 38.28 -14.17 -13.16
N SER A 363 38.12 -13.43 -12.06
CA SER A 363 39.06 -12.39 -11.61
C SER A 363 40.07 -12.88 -10.57
N SER A 364 40.41 -14.17 -10.58
CA SER A 364 41.37 -14.77 -9.63
C SER A 364 42.77 -14.14 -9.69
N GLU A 365 43.19 -13.67 -10.86
CA GLU A 365 44.52 -13.10 -11.09
C GLU A 365 44.55 -11.56 -11.00
N GLN A 366 43.55 -10.89 -11.57
CA GLN A 366 43.46 -9.42 -11.61
C GLN A 366 42.01 -8.95 -11.74
N GLY A 367 41.78 -7.67 -11.43
CA GLY A 367 40.48 -7.03 -11.64
C GLY A 367 40.17 -6.83 -13.13
N LEU A 368 38.89 -6.89 -13.49
CA LEU A 368 38.42 -6.81 -14.88
C LEU A 368 37.48 -5.63 -15.07
N TYR A 369 37.70 -4.86 -16.13
CA TYR A 369 36.78 -3.83 -16.61
C TYR A 369 36.48 -4.09 -18.10
N ILE A 370 35.25 -4.44 -18.41
CA ILE A 370 34.80 -4.81 -19.76
C ILE A 370 33.94 -3.67 -20.29
N SER A 371 34.55 -2.76 -21.08
CA SER A 371 33.88 -1.54 -21.53
C SER A 371 32.87 -1.74 -22.66
N ASP A 372 33.09 -2.74 -23.49
CA ASP A 372 32.35 -2.94 -24.73
C ASP A 372 31.14 -3.84 -24.50
N ASP A 373 30.13 -3.72 -25.36
CA ASP A 373 29.01 -4.66 -25.41
C ASP A 373 29.54 -6.08 -25.65
N PHE A 374 29.09 -7.01 -24.83
CA PHE A 374 29.61 -8.37 -24.74
C PHE A 374 28.49 -9.36 -25.02
N LYS A 375 28.64 -10.15 -26.10
CA LYS A 375 27.71 -11.25 -26.43
C LYS A 375 28.42 -12.59 -26.43
N ILE A 376 27.82 -13.61 -25.81
CA ILE A 376 28.35 -14.97 -25.80
C ILE A 376 27.26 -15.99 -26.17
N TYR A 377 27.64 -17.00 -26.96
CA TYR A 377 26.76 -18.12 -27.32
C TYR A 377 27.03 -19.30 -26.40
N GLY A 378 26.05 -19.71 -25.62
CA GLY A 378 26.19 -20.74 -24.59
C GLY A 378 26.25 -20.15 -23.19
N ASN A 379 26.35 -21.05 -22.20
CA ASN A 379 26.27 -20.70 -20.79
C ASN A 379 27.52 -19.94 -20.33
N LEU A 380 27.34 -18.91 -19.50
CA LEU A 380 28.42 -18.07 -18.99
C LEU A 380 28.43 -18.04 -17.46
N VAL A 381 29.61 -18.29 -16.89
CA VAL A 381 29.89 -18.12 -15.47
C VAL A 381 30.78 -16.89 -15.28
N VAL A 382 30.35 -15.94 -14.46
CA VAL A 382 31.11 -14.76 -14.07
C VAL A 382 31.41 -14.86 -12.59
N MET A 383 32.68 -14.94 -12.24
CA MET A 383 33.13 -15.10 -10.85
C MET A 383 34.09 -13.99 -10.44
N SER A 384 33.66 -13.10 -9.55
CA SER A 384 34.57 -12.13 -8.93
C SER A 384 35.28 -12.78 -7.72
N THR A 385 36.21 -13.71 -7.96
CA THR A 385 36.80 -14.57 -6.92
C THR A 385 37.73 -13.83 -5.96
N GLN A 386 38.76 -13.16 -6.49
CA GLN A 386 39.78 -12.44 -5.69
C GLN A 386 39.82 -10.94 -5.97
N ASN A 387 39.34 -10.51 -7.14
CA ASN A 387 39.35 -9.11 -7.55
C ASN A 387 37.98 -8.66 -8.07
N PRO A 388 37.70 -7.35 -8.12
CA PRO A 388 36.42 -6.87 -8.65
C PRO A 388 36.29 -7.08 -10.17
N ILE A 389 35.05 -7.22 -10.63
CA ILE A 389 34.68 -7.24 -12.06
C ILE A 389 33.64 -6.14 -12.33
N THR A 390 33.84 -5.38 -13.39
CA THR A 390 32.87 -4.38 -13.85
C THR A 390 32.60 -4.56 -15.35
N PHE A 391 31.33 -4.73 -15.70
CA PHE A 391 30.85 -4.64 -17.07
C PHE A 391 30.34 -3.22 -17.31
N GLY A 392 31.08 -2.45 -18.09
CA GLY A 392 30.72 -1.10 -18.51
C GLY A 392 29.75 -1.05 -19.69
N GLY A 393 29.73 -2.09 -20.53
CA GLY A 393 28.79 -2.26 -21.65
C GLY A 393 27.75 -3.35 -21.39
N LYS A 394 26.86 -3.57 -22.37
CA LYS A 394 25.77 -4.56 -22.27
C LYS A 394 26.30 -5.98 -22.18
N LEU A 395 25.61 -6.84 -21.43
CA LEU A 395 25.91 -8.27 -21.35
C LEU A 395 24.78 -9.08 -21.97
N ILE A 396 25.06 -9.81 -23.05
CA ILE A 396 24.11 -10.69 -23.72
C ILE A 396 24.60 -12.14 -23.65
N VAL A 397 23.80 -13.03 -23.11
CA VAL A 397 24.10 -14.46 -22.97
C VAL A 397 23.03 -15.27 -23.68
N GLU A 398 23.42 -15.92 -24.78
CA GLU A 398 22.57 -16.92 -25.43
C GLU A 398 22.72 -18.30 -24.79
N GLY A 399 22.30 -18.39 -23.53
CA GLY A 399 22.36 -19.56 -22.65
C GLY A 399 21.96 -19.15 -21.24
N ASP A 400 22.41 -19.92 -20.25
CA ASP A 400 22.27 -19.57 -18.84
C ASP A 400 23.42 -18.66 -18.38
N LEU A 401 23.11 -17.70 -17.52
CA LEU A 401 24.07 -16.81 -16.88
C LEU A 401 24.21 -17.14 -15.39
N TYR A 402 25.43 -17.29 -14.92
CA TYR A 402 25.77 -17.54 -13.52
C TYR A 402 26.66 -16.39 -13.02
N LEU A 403 26.13 -15.52 -12.18
CA LEU A 403 26.88 -14.44 -11.53
C LEU A 403 27.21 -14.87 -10.11
N THR A 404 28.49 -15.00 -9.78
CA THR A 404 28.94 -15.36 -8.43
C THR A 404 29.93 -14.32 -7.93
N SER A 405 29.60 -13.65 -6.83
CA SER A 405 30.48 -12.62 -6.26
C SER A 405 31.04 -12.97 -4.89
N TYR A 406 32.38 -13.05 -4.83
CA TYR A 406 33.17 -13.03 -3.60
C TYR A 406 33.83 -11.66 -3.37
N GLN A 407 33.93 -10.85 -4.43
CA GLN A 407 34.35 -9.45 -4.46
C GLN A 407 33.33 -8.63 -5.24
N ASN A 408 33.52 -7.31 -5.34
CA ASN A 408 32.55 -6.46 -6.04
C ASN A 408 32.35 -6.90 -7.51
N LEU A 409 31.10 -7.06 -7.91
CA LEU A 409 30.66 -7.32 -9.28
C LEU A 409 29.66 -6.24 -9.67
N THR A 410 29.94 -5.49 -10.73
CA THR A 410 29.08 -4.37 -11.16
C THR A 410 28.69 -4.53 -12.63
N LEU A 411 27.39 -4.47 -12.90
CA LEU A 411 26.78 -4.47 -14.23
C LEU A 411 26.24 -3.06 -14.48
N MET A 412 26.95 -2.27 -15.28
CA MET A 412 26.62 -0.85 -15.49
C MET A 412 25.56 -0.62 -16.59
N ASP A 413 25.31 -1.61 -17.44
CA ASP A 413 24.37 -1.57 -18.56
C ASP A 413 23.43 -2.79 -18.55
N ASN A 414 22.49 -2.85 -19.48
CA ASN A 414 21.46 -3.88 -19.57
C ASN A 414 22.09 -5.28 -19.70
N VAL A 415 21.48 -6.25 -19.01
CA VAL A 415 21.80 -7.67 -19.09
C VAL A 415 20.64 -8.41 -19.75
N TYR A 416 20.94 -9.17 -20.81
CA TYR A 416 19.96 -9.95 -21.56
C TYR A 416 20.37 -11.42 -21.60
N VAL A 417 19.47 -12.32 -21.21
CA VAL A 417 19.76 -13.76 -21.09
C VAL A 417 18.64 -14.58 -21.72
N THR A 418 18.97 -15.52 -22.61
CA THR A 418 17.98 -16.39 -23.27
C THR A 418 17.54 -17.59 -22.43
N GLY A 419 18.38 -17.99 -21.47
CA GLY A 419 18.13 -19.03 -20.48
C GLY A 419 17.87 -18.46 -19.09
N LYS A 420 18.31 -19.19 -18.07
CA LYS A 420 18.18 -18.82 -16.65
C LYS A 420 19.30 -17.90 -16.21
N THR A 421 19.01 -17.01 -15.26
CA THR A 421 20.04 -16.22 -14.58
C THR A 421 20.10 -16.60 -13.11
N TYR A 422 21.27 -17.03 -12.67
CA TYR A 422 21.57 -17.32 -11.27
C TYR A 422 22.50 -16.23 -10.75
N ILE A 423 22.08 -15.57 -9.69
CA ILE A 423 22.81 -14.50 -9.01
C ILE A 423 23.11 -14.99 -7.61
N LEU A 424 24.39 -15.15 -7.29
CA LEU A 424 24.86 -15.63 -6.00
C LEU A 424 25.88 -14.65 -5.42
N ASN A 425 25.40 -13.76 -4.54
CA ASN A 425 26.22 -12.78 -3.85
C ASN A 425 26.69 -13.32 -2.51
N LEU A 426 27.87 -13.95 -2.51
CA LEU A 426 28.47 -14.58 -1.33
C LEU A 426 29.22 -13.56 -0.46
N ASN A 427 29.80 -12.54 -1.06
CA ASN A 427 30.46 -11.43 -0.37
C ASN A 427 30.63 -10.21 -1.29
N GLY A 428 31.00 -9.07 -0.74
CA GLY A 428 31.17 -7.83 -1.50
C GLY A 428 29.85 -7.31 -2.07
N LYS A 429 29.93 -6.33 -2.97
CA LYS A 429 28.75 -5.75 -3.62
C LYS A 429 28.44 -6.45 -4.94
N LEU A 430 27.16 -6.70 -5.22
CA LEU A 430 26.68 -7.00 -6.56
C LEU A 430 25.68 -5.92 -6.96
N ASP A 431 26.13 -4.99 -7.81
CA ASP A 431 25.32 -3.84 -8.24
C ASP A 431 24.89 -4.02 -9.71
N MET A 432 23.58 -3.99 -9.96
CA MET A 432 22.98 -4.01 -11.30
C MET A 432 22.33 -2.65 -11.55
N GLU A 433 23.01 -1.80 -12.33
CA GLU A 433 22.65 -0.38 -12.49
C GLU A 433 21.51 -0.15 -13.50
N LYS A 434 21.26 -1.14 -14.36
CA LYS A 434 20.30 -1.10 -15.46
C LYS A 434 19.48 -2.39 -15.51
N LYS A 435 18.71 -2.58 -16.58
CA LYS A 435 17.69 -3.64 -16.66
C LYS A 435 18.33 -5.01 -16.71
N VAL A 436 17.71 -5.99 -16.06
CA VAL A 436 18.07 -7.41 -16.18
C VAL A 436 16.89 -8.17 -16.74
N ILE A 437 17.06 -8.71 -17.94
CA ILE A 437 16.01 -9.37 -18.70
C ILE A 437 16.43 -10.80 -18.99
N SER A 438 15.71 -11.77 -18.43
CA SER A 438 15.91 -13.19 -18.70
C SER A 438 14.67 -13.79 -19.34
N ALA A 439 14.82 -14.49 -20.45
CA ALA A 439 13.68 -15.14 -21.10
C ALA A 439 13.14 -16.34 -20.29
N ASP A 440 13.95 -16.92 -19.40
CA ASP A 440 13.52 -17.95 -18.46
C ASP A 440 13.37 -17.36 -17.05
N SER A 441 13.93 -18.02 -16.04
CA SER A 441 13.82 -17.66 -14.62
C SER A 441 15.06 -16.89 -14.13
N ILE A 442 14.87 -16.06 -13.11
CA ILE A 442 15.96 -15.43 -12.34
C ILE A 442 15.91 -15.94 -10.90
N MET A 443 17.07 -16.31 -10.38
CA MET A 443 17.25 -16.71 -8.99
C MET A 443 18.34 -15.85 -8.37
N ALA A 444 18.01 -15.15 -7.29
CA ALA A 444 18.90 -14.19 -6.65
C ALA A 444 19.09 -14.52 -5.17
N GLU A 445 20.28 -15.00 -4.83
CA GLU A 445 20.72 -15.32 -3.49
C GLU A 445 21.77 -14.29 -3.03
N SER A 446 21.63 -13.80 -1.81
CA SER A 446 22.62 -12.96 -1.16
C SER A 446 22.86 -13.46 0.25
N HIS A 447 24.11 -13.48 0.68
CA HIS A 447 24.50 -14.04 1.98
C HIS A 447 25.01 -12.99 2.97
N GLU A 448 25.26 -13.43 4.20
CA GLU A 448 25.84 -12.64 5.28
C GLU A 448 27.10 -11.89 4.82
N GLY A 449 27.11 -10.57 5.05
CA GLY A 449 28.22 -9.68 4.67
C GLY A 449 28.21 -9.21 3.21
N ALA A 450 27.37 -9.79 2.36
CA ALA A 450 27.18 -9.39 0.97
C ALA A 450 26.14 -8.25 0.82
N LYS A 451 26.13 -7.57 -0.32
CA LYS A 451 25.19 -6.48 -0.63
C LYS A 451 24.76 -6.54 -2.10
N LEU A 452 23.58 -7.09 -2.33
CA LEU A 452 22.96 -7.16 -3.66
C LEU A 452 22.02 -5.97 -3.87
N LYS A 453 22.22 -5.23 -4.97
CA LYS A 453 21.36 -4.11 -5.37
C LYS A 453 20.98 -4.19 -6.83
N ALA A 454 19.68 -4.13 -7.11
CA ALA A 454 19.10 -3.99 -8.43
C ALA A 454 18.46 -2.61 -8.57
N LYS A 455 19.09 -1.73 -9.35
CA LYS A 455 18.63 -0.35 -9.56
C LYS A 455 17.90 -0.14 -10.89
N GLY A 456 17.85 -1.16 -11.74
CA GLY A 456 17.05 -1.17 -12.95
C GLY A 456 15.96 -2.22 -12.88
N ASP A 457 15.05 -2.17 -13.86
CA ASP A 457 13.93 -3.11 -13.95
C ASP A 457 14.40 -4.56 -14.05
N ILE A 458 13.61 -5.47 -13.48
CA ILE A 458 13.82 -6.91 -13.59
C ILE A 458 12.67 -7.54 -14.37
N LEU A 459 12.99 -8.26 -15.45
CA LEU A 459 12.01 -8.98 -16.28
C LEU A 459 12.39 -10.45 -16.42
N THR A 460 11.45 -11.34 -16.08
CA THR A 460 11.60 -12.79 -16.29
C THR A 460 10.47 -13.34 -17.14
N GLY A 461 10.80 -14.20 -18.11
CA GLY A 461 9.81 -14.93 -18.90
C GLY A 461 9.12 -16.08 -18.16
N GLU A 462 9.66 -16.46 -17.00
CA GLU A 462 9.08 -17.43 -16.07
C GLU A 462 9.04 -16.82 -14.66
N SER A 463 9.87 -17.31 -13.74
CA SER A 463 9.81 -17.00 -12.32
C SER A 463 10.99 -16.16 -11.84
N LEU A 464 10.75 -15.35 -10.80
CA LEU A 464 11.77 -14.67 -10.02
C LEU A 464 11.76 -15.21 -8.59
N THR A 465 12.90 -15.72 -8.13
CA THR A 465 13.10 -16.14 -6.73
C THR A 465 14.18 -15.29 -6.09
N ILE A 466 13.89 -14.71 -4.93
CA ILE A 466 14.78 -13.87 -4.14
C ILE A 466 14.98 -14.51 -2.78
N GLN A 467 16.24 -14.73 -2.40
CA GLN A 467 16.62 -15.34 -1.15
C GLN A 467 17.72 -14.53 -0.46
N PRO A 468 17.35 -13.61 0.46
CA PRO A 468 18.29 -13.17 1.47
C PRO A 468 18.65 -14.34 2.41
N SER A 469 19.91 -14.37 2.84
CA SER A 469 20.47 -15.28 3.84
C SER A 469 21.31 -14.45 4.81
N ASN A 470 20.75 -14.13 5.98
CA ASN A 470 21.24 -13.22 7.00
C ASN A 470 21.74 -11.88 6.40
N THR A 471 20.96 -11.32 5.46
CA THR A 471 21.33 -10.12 4.71
C THR A 471 20.15 -9.33 4.18
N SER A 472 20.45 -8.21 3.51
CA SER A 472 19.46 -7.37 2.85
C SER A 472 19.72 -7.21 1.36
N ILE A 473 18.70 -7.50 0.54
CA ILE A 473 18.70 -7.26 -0.91
C ILE A 473 17.87 -6.01 -1.22
N GLU A 474 18.33 -5.13 -2.12
CA GLU A 474 17.64 -3.90 -2.48
C GLU A 474 17.18 -3.91 -3.95
N PHE A 475 15.90 -3.60 -4.19
CA PHE A 475 15.31 -3.37 -5.51
C PHE A 475 14.76 -1.96 -5.59
N SER A 476 15.13 -1.20 -6.64
CA SER A 476 14.77 0.22 -6.76
C SER A 476 13.81 0.55 -7.92
N GLU A 477 13.49 -0.42 -8.76
CA GLU A 477 12.65 -0.26 -9.96
C GLU A 477 11.66 -1.41 -10.10
N ASN A 478 10.88 -1.43 -11.19
CA ASN A 478 9.78 -2.37 -11.35
C ASN A 478 10.26 -3.81 -11.61
N ILE A 479 9.41 -4.76 -11.22
CA ILE A 479 9.68 -6.19 -11.37
C ILE A 479 8.50 -6.82 -12.08
N ILE A 480 8.77 -7.60 -13.13
CA ILE A 480 7.79 -8.44 -13.81
C ILE A 480 8.31 -9.86 -13.83
N ALA A 481 7.61 -10.75 -13.13
CA ALA A 481 7.75 -12.19 -13.25
C ALA A 481 6.54 -12.72 -14.01
N ALA A 482 6.73 -13.23 -15.22
CA ALA A 482 5.62 -13.69 -16.06
C ALA A 482 4.85 -14.89 -15.50
N ASN A 483 5.44 -15.63 -14.55
CA ASN A 483 4.80 -16.74 -13.86
C ASN A 483 4.83 -16.54 -12.34
N GLU A 484 5.91 -16.96 -11.64
CA GLU A 484 5.91 -16.95 -10.18
C GLU A 484 6.88 -15.91 -9.60
N PHE A 485 6.45 -15.18 -8.58
CA PHE A 485 7.32 -14.31 -7.77
C PHE A 485 7.46 -14.87 -6.36
N THR A 486 8.70 -15.11 -5.91
CA THR A 486 8.96 -15.69 -4.60
C THR A 486 10.03 -14.90 -3.84
N VAL A 487 9.73 -14.55 -2.59
CA VAL A 487 10.72 -14.10 -1.60
C VAL A 487 10.76 -15.13 -0.48
N LYS A 488 11.95 -15.65 -0.19
CA LYS A 488 12.12 -16.70 0.82
C LYS A 488 13.44 -16.52 1.56
N GLY A 489 13.41 -16.22 2.85
CA GLY A 489 14.60 -16.31 3.70
C GLY A 489 14.79 -17.70 4.31
N GLU A 490 15.78 -17.79 5.18
CA GLU A 490 16.21 -19.02 5.83
C GLU A 490 15.26 -19.45 6.96
N ASN A 491 15.22 -20.76 7.20
CA ASN A 491 14.38 -21.36 8.24
C ASN A 491 15.11 -21.44 9.60
N SER A 492 16.25 -20.77 9.77
CA SER A 492 17.24 -21.15 10.79
C SER A 492 17.12 -20.38 12.11
N ASP A 493 16.32 -19.32 12.14
CA ASP A 493 16.46 -18.29 13.15
C ASP A 493 15.57 -18.53 14.36
N ALA A 494 16.14 -19.24 15.33
CA ALA A 494 15.79 -19.05 16.74
C ALA A 494 16.25 -17.65 17.17
N GLY A 495 15.60 -16.58 16.68
CA GLY A 495 16.09 -15.21 16.79
C GLY A 495 15.19 -14.14 16.18
N GLN A 496 15.74 -12.93 16.03
CA GLN A 496 15.12 -11.84 15.27
C GLN A 496 15.34 -12.11 13.78
N GLU A 497 14.29 -11.95 12.97
CA GLU A 497 14.36 -12.04 11.51
C GLU A 497 15.43 -11.08 10.95
N ASP A 498 16.50 -11.63 10.39
CA ASP A 498 17.66 -10.91 9.84
C ASP A 498 17.74 -10.98 8.31
N ASP A 499 16.86 -11.77 7.70
CA ASP A 499 16.57 -11.75 6.28
C ASP A 499 15.66 -10.60 5.91
N ALA A 500 16.07 -9.83 4.90
CA ALA A 500 15.31 -8.68 4.46
C ALA A 500 15.41 -8.44 2.95
N VAL A 501 14.31 -7.97 2.38
CA VAL A 501 14.31 -7.37 1.05
C VAL A 501 13.71 -5.97 1.14
N LYS A 502 14.43 -4.99 0.58
CA LYS A 502 14.03 -3.59 0.55
C LYS A 502 13.52 -3.23 -0.84
N PHE A 503 12.33 -2.67 -0.89
CA PHE A 503 11.67 -2.33 -2.15
C PHE A 503 11.42 -0.83 -2.26
N ASP A 504 11.79 -0.31 -3.43
CA ASP A 504 11.16 0.81 -4.13
C ASP A 504 10.63 0.22 -5.45
N SER A 505 9.73 -0.78 -5.40
CA SER A 505 9.23 -1.49 -6.60
C SER A 505 7.72 -1.67 -6.68
N VAL A 506 7.17 -1.59 -7.90
CA VAL A 506 5.89 -2.24 -8.27
C VAL A 506 6.22 -3.60 -8.88
N VAL A 507 5.59 -4.66 -8.36
CA VAL A 507 5.86 -6.05 -8.72
C VAL A 507 4.62 -6.69 -9.31
N TYR A 508 4.77 -7.27 -10.50
CA TYR A 508 3.73 -8.06 -11.17
C TYR A 508 4.14 -9.53 -11.25
N ALA A 509 3.30 -10.41 -10.74
CA ALA A 509 3.42 -11.87 -10.86
C ALA A 509 2.31 -12.42 -11.75
N GLY A 510 2.65 -12.83 -12.98
CA GLY A 510 1.68 -13.33 -13.97
C GLY A 510 0.95 -14.62 -13.57
N GLY A 511 1.40 -15.27 -12.51
CA GLY A 511 0.78 -16.39 -11.81
C GLY A 511 0.76 -16.13 -10.30
N LYS A 512 1.39 -16.99 -9.50
CA LYS A 512 1.38 -16.94 -8.03
C LYS A 512 2.46 -16.03 -7.47
N ALA A 513 2.21 -15.49 -6.28
CA ALA A 513 3.22 -14.79 -5.51
C ALA A 513 3.34 -15.37 -4.09
N SER A 514 4.56 -15.54 -3.61
CA SER A 514 4.83 -16.04 -2.26
C SER A 514 5.90 -15.23 -1.52
N ILE A 515 5.68 -15.00 -0.23
CA ILE A 515 6.64 -14.37 0.68
C ILE A 515 6.69 -15.20 1.96
N SER A 516 7.89 -15.63 2.36
CA SER A 516 8.07 -16.42 3.58
C SER A 516 9.41 -16.17 4.27
N ASN A 517 9.42 -16.19 5.60
CA ASN A 517 10.61 -15.98 6.45
C ASN A 517 11.49 -14.84 5.93
N ALA A 518 10.93 -13.65 5.74
CA ALA A 518 11.72 -12.50 5.31
C ALA A 518 11.01 -11.21 5.69
N ASN A 519 11.78 -10.22 6.16
CA ASN A 519 11.27 -8.87 6.31
C ASN A 519 11.11 -8.18 4.96
N ILE A 520 9.96 -7.56 4.74
CA ILE A 520 9.70 -6.71 3.57
C ILE A 520 9.76 -5.26 4.01
N LEU A 521 10.81 -4.55 3.62
CA LEU A 521 11.12 -3.22 4.11
C LEU A 521 11.02 -2.17 2.99
N GLY A 522 10.80 -0.93 3.39
CA GLY A 522 10.90 0.21 2.48
C GLY A 522 12.35 0.55 2.16
N LEU A 523 12.65 0.81 0.88
CA LEU A 523 13.91 1.46 0.52
C LEU A 523 13.84 2.94 0.90
N SER A 524 14.87 3.48 1.56
CA SER A 524 14.89 4.91 1.93
C SER A 524 15.42 5.76 0.78
N LYS A 525 14.64 6.77 0.38
CA LYS A 525 14.95 7.73 -0.69
C LYS A 525 14.58 9.13 -0.22
N ASP A 526 15.57 10.03 -0.19
CA ASP A 526 15.42 11.44 0.24
C ASP A 526 14.77 11.63 1.63
N GLY A 527 15.00 10.69 2.54
CA GLY A 527 14.44 10.72 3.91
C GLY A 527 13.08 10.04 4.05
N GLU A 528 12.45 9.68 2.92
CA GLU A 528 11.18 8.96 2.87
C GLU A 528 11.42 7.47 2.63
N GLU A 529 10.78 6.63 3.43
CA GLU A 529 10.77 5.19 3.17
C GLU A 529 9.68 4.84 2.15
N GLN A 530 10.11 4.20 1.06
CA GLN A 530 9.27 3.70 -0.02
C GLN A 530 8.63 2.36 0.38
N GLN A 531 7.89 1.71 -0.52
CA GLN A 531 7.23 0.44 -0.26
C GLN A 531 7.10 -0.44 -1.51
N ILE A 532 6.83 -1.73 -1.32
CA ILE A 532 6.43 -2.64 -2.40
C ILE A 532 4.94 -2.49 -2.72
N ILE A 533 4.58 -2.59 -3.99
CA ILE A 533 3.21 -2.83 -4.43
C ILE A 533 3.22 -4.12 -5.25
N LEU A 534 2.78 -5.22 -4.65
CA LEU A 534 2.82 -6.57 -5.23
C LEU A 534 1.43 -6.96 -5.72
N MET A 535 1.32 -7.27 -7.01
CA MET A 535 0.11 -7.73 -7.65
C MET A 535 0.33 -9.12 -8.26
N ALA A 536 -0.51 -10.08 -7.87
CA ALA A 536 -0.50 -11.45 -8.39
C ALA A 536 -1.75 -11.75 -9.21
N LYS A 537 -1.58 -12.48 -10.31
CA LYS A 537 -2.72 -12.94 -11.12
C LYS A 537 -3.46 -14.11 -10.49
N GLN A 538 -2.75 -14.95 -9.75
CA GLN A 538 -3.29 -16.09 -9.01
C GLN A 538 -3.06 -15.88 -7.52
N ASP A 539 -3.19 -16.96 -6.74
CA ASP A 539 -3.00 -16.95 -5.28
C ASP A 539 -1.77 -16.15 -4.80
N LEU A 540 -1.99 -15.39 -3.72
CA LEU A 540 -0.96 -14.74 -2.92
C LEU A 540 -0.82 -15.46 -1.58
N MET A 541 0.40 -15.90 -1.27
CA MET A 541 0.72 -16.53 0.01
C MET A 541 1.77 -15.72 0.76
N ILE A 542 1.43 -15.22 1.95
CA ILE A 542 2.40 -14.62 2.86
C ILE A 542 2.34 -15.43 4.16
N THR A 543 3.45 -16.04 4.54
CA THR A 543 3.49 -17.01 5.64
C THR A 543 4.80 -16.93 6.42
N ARG A 544 4.80 -17.46 7.65
CA ARG A 544 6.00 -17.57 8.51
C ARG A 544 6.75 -16.25 8.66
N ILE A 545 6.01 -15.15 8.73
CA ILE A 545 6.55 -13.84 9.03
C ILE A 545 6.75 -13.76 10.54
N ASP A 546 7.98 -13.43 10.99
CA ASP A 546 8.34 -13.36 12.41
C ASP A 546 7.82 -14.61 13.17
N GLU A 547 8.08 -15.79 12.60
CA GLU A 547 7.52 -17.05 13.08
C GLU A 547 7.89 -17.31 14.56
N PHE A 548 6.87 -17.58 15.39
CA PHE A 548 6.98 -17.78 16.85
C PHE A 548 7.67 -16.64 17.62
N ASN A 549 7.89 -15.49 16.99
CA ASN A 549 8.32 -14.30 17.67
C ASN A 549 7.13 -13.58 18.33
N ASN A 550 7.47 -12.73 19.30
CA ASN A 550 6.53 -11.95 20.10
C ASN A 550 7.04 -10.52 20.20
N TYR A 551 6.12 -9.57 20.36
CA TYR A 551 6.43 -8.20 20.74
C TYR A 551 7.15 -8.14 22.10
N ASN A 552 7.91 -7.08 22.33
CA ASN A 552 8.57 -6.81 23.61
C ASN A 552 7.55 -6.49 24.72
N ASP A 553 6.47 -5.77 24.37
CA ASP A 553 5.31 -5.60 25.23
C ASP A 553 4.14 -6.39 24.66
N THR A 554 3.41 -7.07 25.54
CA THR A 554 2.34 -7.99 25.18
C THR A 554 0.97 -7.38 25.43
N ASP A 555 0.89 -6.41 26.33
CA ASP A 555 -0.35 -5.79 26.74
C ASP A 555 -0.71 -4.67 25.76
N GLU A 556 -1.94 -4.69 25.27
CA GLU A 556 -2.41 -3.66 24.35
C GLU A 556 -2.60 -2.33 25.08
N GLY A 557 -2.18 -1.25 24.43
CA GLY A 557 -2.42 0.11 24.89
C GLY A 557 -3.86 0.57 24.66
N LYS A 558 -4.03 1.85 24.38
CA LYS A 558 -5.33 2.39 23.96
C LYS A 558 -5.57 2.07 22.48
N LYS A 559 -6.83 2.20 22.05
CA LYS A 559 -7.17 2.24 20.62
C LYS A 559 -6.20 3.17 19.88
N PRO A 560 -5.66 2.78 18.72
CA PRO A 560 -6.08 1.66 17.87
C PRO A 560 -5.37 0.30 18.13
N TYR A 561 -4.88 0.06 19.36
CA TYR A 561 -4.24 -1.20 19.78
C TYR A 561 -3.01 -1.57 18.94
N LEU A 562 -2.24 -0.56 18.54
CA LEU A 562 -0.97 -0.75 17.84
C LEU A 562 0.17 -0.95 18.84
N PRO A 563 1.13 -1.85 18.56
CA PRO A 563 2.35 -1.97 19.34
C PRO A 563 3.22 -0.71 19.18
N GLU A 564 3.71 -0.15 20.29
CA GLU A 564 4.60 1.02 20.25
C GLU A 564 6.05 0.60 19.98
N ASN A 565 6.67 1.15 18.92
CA ASN A 565 8.11 1.11 18.60
C ASN A 565 8.85 -0.16 19.07
N ASP A 566 8.46 -1.30 18.51
CA ASP A 566 9.14 -2.57 18.75
C ASP A 566 10.42 -2.67 17.90
N SER A 567 11.58 -2.90 18.53
CA SER A 567 12.86 -3.03 17.82
C SER A 567 13.09 -4.43 17.23
N LYS A 568 12.29 -5.42 17.64
CA LYS A 568 12.39 -6.82 17.23
C LYS A 568 11.53 -7.06 15.99
N ILE A 569 10.27 -6.66 16.04
CA ILE A 569 9.29 -6.83 14.96
C ILE A 569 9.34 -5.63 14.02
N LYS A 570 9.66 -5.87 12.74
CA LYS A 570 9.67 -4.82 11.72
C LYS A 570 8.42 -4.94 10.86
N PRO A 571 7.68 -3.85 10.61
CA PRO A 571 6.50 -3.93 9.76
C PRO A 571 6.84 -4.32 8.32
N LEU A 572 6.03 -5.19 7.74
CA LEU A 572 5.98 -5.45 6.30
C LEU A 572 5.43 -4.20 5.62
N LYS A 573 6.30 -3.48 4.92
CA LYS A 573 5.95 -2.20 4.30
C LYS A 573 5.55 -2.41 2.83
N GLY A 574 4.25 -2.50 2.58
CA GLY A 574 3.75 -2.76 1.23
C GLY A 574 2.24 -2.93 1.10
N PHE A 575 1.80 -2.85 -0.16
CA PHE A 575 0.44 -3.16 -0.59
C PHE A 575 0.44 -4.45 -1.39
N PHE A 576 -0.48 -5.34 -1.07
CA PHE A 576 -0.54 -6.68 -1.64
C PHE A 576 -1.91 -6.93 -2.26
N TYR A 577 -1.91 -7.39 -3.50
CA TYR A 577 -3.11 -7.63 -4.28
C TYR A 577 -3.05 -8.99 -4.99
N THR A 578 -4.19 -9.67 -5.07
CA THR A 578 -4.39 -10.84 -5.93
C THR A 578 -5.75 -10.81 -6.63
N GLU A 579 -5.79 -11.26 -7.88
CA GLU A 579 -7.03 -11.51 -8.63
C GLU A 579 -7.79 -12.76 -8.13
N GLU A 580 -7.18 -13.63 -7.34
CA GLU A 580 -7.78 -14.85 -6.81
C GLU A 580 -7.80 -14.80 -5.26
N ASN A 581 -7.04 -15.67 -4.59
CA ASN A 581 -7.15 -15.93 -3.16
C ASN A 581 -5.89 -15.53 -2.40
N ALA A 582 -6.06 -15.03 -1.18
CA ALA A 582 -4.99 -14.83 -0.22
C ALA A 582 -5.37 -15.43 1.13
N VAL A 583 -4.47 -16.23 1.71
CA VAL A 583 -4.66 -16.85 3.04
C VAL A 583 -3.45 -16.52 3.91
N LEU A 584 -3.70 -15.94 5.09
CA LEU A 584 -2.67 -15.51 6.04
C LEU A 584 -2.91 -16.11 7.42
N TYR A 585 -1.82 -16.57 8.05
CA TYR A 585 -1.85 -17.31 9.31
C TYR A 585 -1.06 -16.61 10.42
N GLY A 586 -1.67 -15.61 11.06
CA GLY A 586 -1.19 -14.95 12.28
C GLY A 586 -1.41 -15.77 13.55
N VAL A 587 -1.23 -17.10 13.48
CA VAL A 587 -1.28 -18.00 14.64
C VAL A 587 0.13 -18.30 15.12
N GLY A 588 0.92 -19.00 14.32
CA GLY A 588 2.37 -19.16 14.56
C GLY A 588 3.16 -17.91 14.16
N SER A 589 2.79 -17.30 13.04
CA SER A 589 3.41 -16.07 12.52
C SER A 589 2.94 -14.83 13.29
N LEU A 590 3.72 -13.76 13.20
CA LEU A 590 3.35 -12.44 13.68
C LEU A 590 3.40 -11.46 12.49
N PHE A 591 2.25 -11.07 11.98
CA PHE A 591 2.14 -10.11 10.89
C PHE A 591 1.95 -8.70 11.45
N TYR A 592 2.83 -7.79 11.06
CA TYR A 592 2.58 -6.36 11.19
C TYR A 592 2.75 -5.72 9.81
N ILE A 593 1.66 -5.44 9.11
CA ILE A 593 1.68 -4.81 7.78
C ILE A 593 1.48 -3.30 7.94
N ASN A 594 2.39 -2.50 7.40
CA ASN A 594 2.19 -1.08 7.17
C ASN A 594 1.90 -0.86 5.68
N GLY A 595 0.61 -0.76 5.35
CA GLY A 595 0.08 -0.79 3.99
C GLY A 595 -1.29 -1.47 3.94
N GLY A 596 -1.51 -2.35 2.96
CA GLY A 596 -2.80 -3.02 2.81
C GLY A 596 -2.74 -4.35 2.08
N ILE A 597 -3.78 -5.17 2.25
CA ILE A 597 -3.90 -6.46 1.58
C ILE A 597 -5.30 -6.67 1.02
N PHE A 598 -5.39 -7.06 -0.24
CA PHE A 598 -6.65 -7.21 -0.93
C PHE A 598 -6.65 -8.45 -1.82
N ALA A 599 -7.76 -9.17 -1.84
CA ALA A 599 -7.99 -10.27 -2.76
C ALA A 599 -9.31 -10.04 -3.48
N LYS A 600 -9.32 -10.13 -4.80
CA LYS A 600 -10.56 -9.99 -5.57
C LYS A 600 -11.60 -11.04 -5.20
N GLU A 601 -11.17 -12.30 -5.05
CA GLU A 601 -12.02 -13.38 -4.59
C GLU A 601 -11.96 -13.50 -3.06
N ASN A 602 -11.08 -14.33 -2.51
CA ASN A 602 -11.08 -14.64 -1.08
C ASN A 602 -9.88 -14.06 -0.35
N LEU A 603 -10.11 -13.20 0.63
CA LEU A 603 -9.09 -12.81 1.61
C LEU A 603 -9.42 -13.48 2.94
N THR A 604 -8.61 -14.47 3.34
CA THR A 604 -8.77 -15.18 4.61
C THR A 604 -7.64 -14.82 5.57
N ILE A 605 -8.01 -14.21 6.70
CA ILE A 605 -7.08 -13.83 7.75
C ILE A 605 -7.41 -14.63 9.00
N ASN A 606 -6.44 -15.43 9.45
CA ASN A 606 -6.52 -16.18 10.69
C ASN A 606 -5.55 -15.59 11.70
N ALA A 607 -6.02 -15.21 12.89
CA ALA A 607 -5.15 -14.58 13.87
C ALA A 607 -5.58 -14.84 15.30
N ILE A 608 -4.63 -14.86 16.23
CA ILE A 608 -4.90 -14.92 17.68
C ILE A 608 -4.33 -13.68 18.38
N ARG A 609 -4.63 -13.51 19.68
CA ARG A 609 -4.05 -12.47 20.53
C ARG A 609 -3.08 -13.04 21.56
N GLY A 610 -2.01 -12.31 21.82
CA GLY A 610 -1.01 -12.64 22.82
C GLY A 610 0.17 -13.47 22.30
N GLU A 611 0.92 -13.99 23.27
CA GLU A 611 2.19 -14.65 23.02
C GLU A 611 2.02 -16.11 22.65
N VAL A 612 2.85 -16.57 21.73
CA VAL A 612 3.05 -17.99 21.45
C VAL A 612 4.40 -18.45 21.97
N GLY A 613 4.47 -19.73 22.36
CA GLY A 613 5.74 -20.37 22.66
C GLY A 613 6.55 -20.63 21.38
N SER A 614 7.66 -21.34 21.52
CA SER A 614 8.58 -21.65 20.42
C SER A 614 8.04 -22.64 19.37
N ASN A 615 6.75 -23.00 19.43
CA ASN A 615 6.10 -23.88 18.47
C ASN A 615 4.57 -23.72 18.53
N ILE A 616 3.89 -24.27 17.52
CA ILE A 616 2.44 -24.18 17.33
C ILE A 616 1.61 -24.94 18.38
N ASP A 617 2.21 -25.85 19.16
CA ASP A 617 1.50 -26.57 20.22
C ASP A 617 1.40 -25.74 21.52
N ASN A 618 2.15 -24.64 21.62
CA ASN A 618 2.19 -23.75 22.77
C ASN A 618 1.42 -22.45 22.50
N LEU A 619 0.14 -22.57 22.17
CA LEU A 619 -0.77 -21.43 22.00
C LEU A 619 -1.28 -20.90 23.35
N PRO A 620 -1.64 -19.61 23.45
CA PRO A 620 -2.13 -19.01 24.69
C PRO A 620 -3.44 -19.65 25.17
N THR A 621 -3.46 -20.16 26.41
CA THR A 621 -4.66 -20.79 27.01
C THR A 621 -5.34 -19.94 28.09
N LEU A 622 -4.78 -18.77 28.42
CA LEU A 622 -5.30 -17.80 29.41
C LEU A 622 -5.92 -16.59 28.68
N THR A 623 -6.67 -15.72 29.39
CA THR A 623 -7.38 -14.55 28.83
C THR A 623 -6.52 -13.75 27.86
N GLN A 624 -6.83 -13.89 26.56
CA GLN A 624 -6.18 -13.17 25.46
C GLN A 624 -6.70 -11.74 25.32
N GLU A 625 -7.82 -11.41 25.96
CA GLU A 625 -8.32 -10.04 26.04
C GLU A 625 -7.30 -9.11 26.71
N GLY A 626 -7.07 -7.95 26.12
CA GLY A 626 -6.05 -7.01 26.58
C GLY A 626 -4.64 -7.29 26.02
N LYS A 627 -4.46 -8.30 25.17
CA LYS A 627 -3.19 -8.59 24.49
C LYS A 627 -3.20 -8.13 23.04
N PHE A 628 -2.04 -7.77 22.51
CA PHE A 628 -1.89 -7.44 21.08
C PHE A 628 -2.28 -8.61 20.17
N SER A 629 -2.89 -8.27 19.04
CA SER A 629 -3.10 -9.24 17.96
C SER A 629 -1.77 -9.63 17.33
N ARG A 630 -1.66 -10.89 16.91
CA ARG A 630 -0.56 -11.37 16.07
C ARG A 630 -0.74 -11.06 14.59
N PHE A 631 -1.87 -10.44 14.21
CA PHE A 631 -2.10 -9.95 12.85
C PHE A 631 -2.57 -8.51 12.92
N VAL A 632 -1.67 -7.59 12.61
CA VAL A 632 -1.90 -6.15 12.62
C VAL A 632 -1.75 -5.62 11.20
N VAL A 633 -2.76 -4.90 10.71
CA VAL A 633 -2.63 -4.07 9.51
C VAL A 633 -2.83 -2.63 9.91
N LYS A 634 -1.86 -1.78 9.57
CA LYS A 634 -1.93 -0.34 9.69
C LYS A 634 -1.89 0.24 8.29
N TYR A 635 -2.99 0.87 7.87
CA TYR A 635 -3.08 1.52 6.57
C TYR A 635 -2.08 2.69 6.48
N ASP A 636 -1.39 2.75 5.33
CA ASP A 636 -0.42 3.79 5.00
C ASP A 636 -0.94 4.63 3.82
N GLN A 637 -1.50 5.80 4.12
CA GLN A 637 -2.11 6.68 3.12
C GLN A 637 -1.09 7.27 2.14
N ASP A 638 0.19 7.30 2.48
CA ASP A 638 1.24 7.88 1.64
C ASP A 638 1.34 7.17 0.28
N VAL A 639 0.84 5.94 0.16
CA VAL A 639 0.76 5.23 -1.13
C VAL A 639 -0.03 5.98 -2.20
N LEU A 640 -1.00 6.80 -1.79
CA LEU A 640 -1.84 7.57 -2.71
C LEU A 640 -1.14 8.79 -3.27
N LEU A 641 -0.06 9.21 -2.60
CA LEU A 641 0.70 10.43 -2.90
C LEU A 641 2.09 10.10 -3.45
N LYS A 642 2.60 8.90 -3.15
CA LYS A 642 3.90 8.40 -3.61
C LYS A 642 3.67 7.39 -4.74
N ARG A 643 4.37 7.58 -5.87
CA ARG A 643 4.48 6.60 -6.99
C ARG A 643 3.27 6.44 -7.90
N ILE A 644 2.45 7.47 -8.05
CA ILE A 644 1.33 7.45 -9.00
C ILE A 644 1.81 7.14 -10.43
N GLU A 645 3.00 7.61 -10.83
CA GLU A 645 3.59 7.37 -12.16
C GLU A 645 3.96 5.91 -12.47
N LEU A 646 4.08 5.06 -11.43
CA LEU A 646 4.48 3.65 -11.53
C LEU A 646 3.29 2.69 -11.36
N LEU A 647 2.13 3.22 -10.98
CA LEU A 647 0.96 2.44 -10.64
C LEU A 647 0.06 2.19 -11.85
N PRO A 648 -0.75 1.12 -11.82
CA PRO A 648 -1.81 0.90 -12.79
C PRO A 648 -2.68 2.15 -12.90
N LEU A 649 -2.78 2.72 -14.09
CA LEU A 649 -3.80 3.73 -14.35
C LEU A 649 -5.13 3.01 -14.55
N ALA A 650 -6.12 3.35 -13.73
CA ALA A 650 -7.48 2.96 -13.98
C ALA A 650 -8.13 3.81 -15.08
N GLU A 651 -9.28 3.34 -15.55
CA GLU A 651 -10.09 4.02 -16.56
C GLU A 651 -10.86 5.22 -15.96
N GLN A 652 -10.95 5.33 -14.64
CA GLN A 652 -11.80 6.31 -13.95
C GLN A 652 -11.09 6.94 -12.76
N LEU A 653 -11.54 8.15 -12.38
CA LEU A 653 -11.12 8.81 -11.16
C LEU A 653 -11.93 8.35 -9.97
N GLN A 654 -11.25 8.14 -8.85
CA GLN A 654 -11.87 7.95 -7.56
C GLN A 654 -11.64 9.12 -6.64
N ILE A 655 -12.56 9.29 -5.69
CA ILE A 655 -12.38 10.22 -4.59
C ILE A 655 -11.80 9.44 -3.40
N PHE A 656 -10.77 10.01 -2.80
CA PHE A 656 -10.18 9.60 -1.53
C PHE A 656 -10.40 10.77 -0.55
N SER A 657 -11.06 10.52 0.57
CA SER A 657 -11.23 11.55 1.60
C SER A 657 -10.00 11.54 2.50
N ASP A 658 -9.39 12.70 2.71
CA ASP A 658 -8.15 12.83 3.48
C ASP A 658 -8.47 13.33 4.89
N GLU A 659 -8.88 14.61 5.02
CA GLU A 659 -9.07 15.23 6.33
C GLU A 659 -10.26 16.21 6.32
N LEU A 660 -10.92 16.37 7.49
CA LEU A 660 -12.05 17.27 7.72
C LEU A 660 -11.74 18.20 8.91
N LEU A 661 -11.70 19.50 8.66
CA LEU A 661 -11.56 20.53 9.69
C LEU A 661 -12.88 21.28 9.86
N VAL A 662 -13.23 21.58 11.11
CA VAL A 662 -14.41 22.35 11.49
C VAL A 662 -13.98 23.42 12.51
N GLU A 663 -14.28 24.69 12.25
CA GLU A 663 -14.08 25.84 13.15
C GLU A 663 -15.38 26.60 13.39
#